data_AF-A0A7J7MRH3-F1
#
_entry.id   AF-A0A7J7MRH3-F1
#
_cell.length_a   1.000
_cell.length_b   1.000
_cell.length_c   1.000
_cell.angle_alpha   90.00
_cell.angle_beta   90.00
_cell.angle_gamma   90.00
#
_symmetry.space_group_name_H-M   'P 1'
#
loop_
_entity.id
_entity.type
_entity.pdbx_description
1 polymer ?
#
loop_
_entity_poly.entity_id
_entity_poly.type
_entity_poly.pdbx_seq_one_letter_code
_entity_poly.pdbx_strand_id
1 'polypeptide(L)'
;MTSLSFFPSRHLQTRSKYRPIIRCANERQALFNRIAPVYDNLNNVLSLGQHRVWKRMAVSWSGAKKGDCVLDLCCGSGDLAFLLSEKIGIEGKVTGLDFSNDQLVVASSRQNLLGKACYKNIVWVEGDALDLPFPDSYFDAITIGYGLRNVVDKPKAMEEMFRVLKPGSKASVLDFNKSLHPLTTSVQEWMIDNVVVRVASGYGLAKEYRYLKSSISEFLTGKQLEKLALEVGFSDAKYYEVGGGLMGNLVVTRFLLILSLFSLSFADPRITEVATFCGTKHSPQNSTFVLEETDILTDLVQAQNWGSHTFGNNPKSYILSECMDDLSPADCLLCFSELRRILPQCLLSTNSARIYLDGCFLRYENYEFYGEFLDKEHDAVVCNSVKVVNVTLEKNLEIPEMAGQAVVQAISTATGNDGYGTSEVKIGMGSVYALAQCWKTVNASGCSDCLHKAGNDIRKCMPRKGGKALNTGCYIRYSTTKFYNDKVDDSGEVMRKVLAVVLAISSFSLLAMLGAFVGYTGPSKTSKDNHLLSIPLGRNNFIRLSSAAINSKLNFKYETLEKATDSFNPLKKLGEGGAGSVYKGTLPDGRTVAVKRLFFNTRQWVDDFFNEVNLIGDIQHKNLVKLLGCSLEGPESLLVYEYVQNSSLDQIMFRKSFDEPNCDFFDTHFDIPLIYCYRLLDLSENIENIFGRWSENIYLHADKNKGQTLTWQQRFDIIVGIAEGLAYLHGGSEMRIIHRDIKCSNILLDETLTAKIADFGLVRSFAADKTHLSTGIAGTFGYMAPEYIVRGQLTEKADVYSFGVLVIEIVCGRRNNVFMQDSGSILHTVWKHYKLKTAHECVDSCLREDLPVKEVLDVLQIGLLCTQASASLRPCMSEVVQMLNNKDFMIPSPKQPPFMNSSLINSESSTVSGSSSKKPTYTFSKSCRTNLETNGHIEP
;
A
#
# COMPACT_ATOMS: atom_id res chain seq x y z
N MET A 1 2.24 -52.15 69.73
CA MET A 1 3.47 -51.37 69.57
C MET A 1 3.07 -50.07 68.86
N THR A 2 2.81 -49.00 69.61
CA THR A 2 3.76 -47.93 70.03
C THR A 2 4.15 -47.03 68.84
N SER A 3 3.68 -45.77 68.72
CA SER A 3 4.02 -44.54 69.52
C SER A 3 5.51 -44.15 69.39
N LEU A 4 5.96 -42.91 69.12
CA LEU A 4 5.46 -41.52 69.29
C LEU A 4 5.79 -40.68 68.01
N SER A 5 5.23 -39.52 67.60
CA SER A 5 4.28 -38.48 68.08
C SER A 5 4.87 -37.12 68.53
N PHE A 6 4.33 -36.01 68.00
CA PHE A 6 4.65 -34.55 68.24
C PHE A 6 5.94 -34.01 67.59
N PHE A 7 6.13 -32.70 67.30
CA PHE A 7 5.33 -31.47 67.55
C PHE A 7 5.04 -30.65 66.25
N PRO A 8 4.11 -29.65 66.25
CA PRO A 8 3.70 -28.90 65.06
C PRO A 8 4.05 -27.39 65.07
N SER A 9 4.07 -26.73 63.89
CA SER A 9 3.46 -25.39 63.69
C SER A 9 3.50 -24.85 62.25
N ARG A 10 2.35 -24.32 61.80
CA ARG A 10 2.14 -23.22 60.82
C ARG A 10 2.96 -23.20 59.51
N HIS A 11 2.32 -23.60 58.41
CA HIS A 11 2.51 -22.98 57.09
C HIS A 11 1.16 -22.51 56.51
N LEU A 12 1.18 -21.50 55.64
CA LEU A 12 -0.02 -20.81 55.16
C LEU A 12 -0.79 -21.62 54.11
N GLN A 13 -2.11 -21.76 54.27
CA GLN A 13 -2.99 -22.13 53.17
C GLN A 13 -3.26 -20.94 52.26
N THR A 14 -2.51 -20.81 51.17
CA THR A 14 -2.87 -19.91 50.06
C THR A 14 -4.05 -20.49 49.29
N ARG A 15 -5.25 -19.89 49.48
CA ARG A 15 -6.46 -20.28 48.75
C ARG A 15 -6.28 -20.07 47.24
N SER A 16 -6.08 -21.15 46.50
CA SER A 16 -6.19 -21.16 45.04
C SER A 16 -7.61 -20.76 44.63
N LYS A 17 -7.76 -19.57 44.02
CA LYS A 17 -9.03 -19.14 43.42
C LYS A 17 -9.16 -19.79 42.04
N TYR A 18 -9.92 -20.88 41.98
CA TYR A 18 -10.40 -21.47 40.72
C TYR A 18 -10.97 -20.40 39.79
N ARG A 19 -10.51 -20.37 38.53
CA ARG A 19 -11.21 -19.68 37.45
C ARG A 19 -12.33 -20.61 36.94
N PRO A 20 -13.57 -20.13 36.73
CA PRO A 20 -14.58 -20.91 36.04
C PRO A 20 -14.22 -20.97 34.55
N ILE A 21 -13.90 -22.18 34.06
CA ILE A 21 -13.86 -22.47 32.62
C ILE A 21 -15.30 -22.81 32.23
N ILE A 22 -15.95 -21.95 31.44
CA ILE A 22 -17.30 -22.21 30.93
C ILE A 22 -17.19 -23.34 29.91
N ARG A 23 -17.81 -24.49 30.19
CA ARG A 23 -17.62 -25.72 29.39
C ARG A 23 -18.85 -26.10 28.56
N CYS A 24 -20.06 -25.71 28.96
CA CYS A 24 -21.28 -26.10 28.25
C CYS A 24 -21.68 -25.09 27.16
N ALA A 25 -22.47 -25.55 26.19
CA ALA A 25 -23.08 -24.68 25.17
C ALA A 25 -24.14 -23.76 25.80
N ASN A 26 -25.02 -24.32 26.63
CA ASN A 26 -26.14 -23.62 27.28
C ASN A 26 -25.67 -22.44 28.16
N GLU A 27 -24.52 -22.59 28.84
CA GLU A 27 -23.90 -21.51 29.62
C GLU A 27 -23.43 -20.34 28.74
N ARG A 28 -22.93 -20.63 27.53
CA ARG A 28 -22.53 -19.63 26.53
C ARG A 28 -23.74 -18.98 25.86
N GLN A 29 -24.79 -19.73 25.56
CA GLN A 29 -26.06 -19.18 25.06
C GLN A 29 -26.65 -18.18 26.08
N ALA A 30 -26.74 -18.57 27.34
CA ALA A 30 -27.16 -17.69 28.43
C ALA A 30 -26.21 -16.50 28.69
N LEU A 31 -24.94 -16.56 28.25
CA LEU A 31 -24.02 -15.42 28.28
C LEU A 31 -24.36 -14.43 27.15
N PHE A 32 -24.47 -14.90 25.91
CA PHE A 32 -24.73 -14.04 24.74
C PHE A 32 -26.09 -13.36 24.79
N ASN A 33 -27.14 -14.03 25.25
CA ASN A 33 -28.49 -13.46 25.29
C ASN A 33 -28.60 -12.27 26.28
N ARG A 34 -27.73 -12.22 27.30
CA ARG A 34 -27.58 -11.06 28.21
C ARG A 34 -26.72 -9.92 27.63
N ILE A 35 -25.88 -10.21 26.65
CA ILE A 35 -24.98 -9.23 26.00
C ILE A 35 -25.68 -8.57 24.78
N ALA A 36 -26.53 -9.31 24.07
CA ALA A 36 -27.13 -8.92 22.78
C ALA A 36 -27.67 -7.48 22.72
N PRO A 37 -28.48 -6.98 23.68
CA PRO A 37 -29.09 -5.63 23.58
C PRO A 37 -28.07 -4.49 23.71
N VAL A 38 -26.91 -4.77 24.32
CA VAL A 38 -25.83 -3.80 24.54
C VAL A 38 -24.74 -3.93 23.48
N TYR A 39 -24.60 -5.09 22.84
CA TYR A 39 -23.49 -5.46 21.96
C TYR A 39 -23.21 -4.41 20.89
N ASP A 40 -24.22 -3.97 20.14
CA ASP A 40 -24.02 -3.02 19.05
C ASP A 40 -23.74 -1.60 19.56
N ASN A 41 -24.32 -1.17 20.68
CA ASN A 41 -23.94 0.09 21.33
C ASN A 41 -22.49 0.05 21.81
N LEU A 42 -22.05 -1.07 22.38
CA LEU A 42 -20.65 -1.26 22.81
C LEU A 42 -19.70 -1.28 21.61
N ASN A 43 -20.05 -1.96 20.52
CA ASN A 43 -19.28 -1.97 19.27
C ASN A 43 -19.14 -0.56 18.68
N ASN A 44 -20.22 0.24 18.69
CA ASN A 44 -20.19 1.64 18.25
C ASN A 44 -19.21 2.47 19.09
N VAL A 45 -19.22 2.32 20.42
CA VAL A 45 -18.31 3.05 21.32
C VAL A 45 -16.85 2.57 21.17
N LEU A 46 -16.61 1.26 21.23
CA LEU A 46 -15.26 0.67 21.30
C LEU A 46 -14.48 0.75 19.98
N SER A 47 -15.17 0.81 18.83
CA SER A 47 -14.55 0.99 17.51
C SER A 47 -14.66 2.43 16.98
N LEU A 48 -15.22 3.37 17.76
CA LEU A 48 -15.57 4.73 17.29
C LEU A 48 -16.41 4.73 15.99
N GLY A 49 -17.23 3.69 15.79
CA GLY A 49 -18.04 3.46 14.58
C GLY A 49 -17.36 2.65 13.47
N GLN A 50 -16.05 2.38 13.53
CA GLN A 50 -15.30 1.74 12.43
C GLN A 50 -15.76 0.31 12.09
N HIS A 51 -16.37 -0.42 13.04
CA HIS A 51 -16.99 -1.73 12.78
C HIS A 51 -17.96 -1.73 11.59
N ARG A 52 -18.62 -0.60 11.30
CA ARG A 52 -19.53 -0.45 10.15
C ARG A 52 -18.78 -0.55 8.81
N VAL A 53 -17.56 -0.01 8.76
CA VAL A 53 -16.67 -0.10 7.59
C VAL A 53 -16.18 -1.54 7.45
N TRP A 54 -15.73 -2.17 8.53
CA TRP A 54 -15.23 -3.55 8.50
C TRP A 54 -16.32 -4.56 8.09
N LYS A 55 -17.56 -4.38 8.58
CA LYS A 55 -18.72 -5.19 8.13
C LYS A 55 -19.03 -4.97 6.64
N ARG A 56 -18.96 -3.72 6.13
CA ARG A 56 -19.06 -3.44 4.69
C ARG A 56 -17.93 -4.06 3.86
N MET A 57 -16.70 -4.08 4.38
CA MET A 57 -15.57 -4.76 3.73
C MET A 57 -15.80 -6.26 3.62
N ALA A 58 -16.31 -6.92 4.67
CA ALA A 58 -16.64 -8.35 4.64
C ALA A 58 -17.75 -8.66 3.60
N VAL A 59 -18.81 -7.85 3.54
CA VAL A 59 -19.88 -7.96 2.54
C VAL A 59 -19.41 -7.62 1.12
N SER A 60 -18.36 -6.82 0.98
CA SER A 60 -17.70 -6.58 -0.31
C SER A 60 -16.90 -7.81 -0.75
N TRP A 61 -15.98 -8.27 0.11
CA TRP A 61 -14.99 -9.31 -0.19
C TRP A 61 -15.55 -10.75 -0.22
N SER A 62 -16.74 -10.99 0.35
CA SER A 62 -17.49 -12.25 0.12
C SER A 62 -17.93 -12.43 -1.34
N GLY A 63 -17.76 -11.44 -2.21
CA GLY A 63 -17.99 -11.55 -3.66
C GLY A 63 -19.46 -11.44 -4.10
N ALA A 64 -20.41 -11.42 -3.15
CA ALA A 64 -21.85 -11.39 -3.40
C ALA A 64 -22.30 -10.31 -4.41
N LYS A 65 -23.26 -10.63 -5.28
CA LYS A 65 -23.77 -9.81 -6.40
C LYS A 65 -25.29 -9.65 -6.34
N LYS A 66 -25.86 -8.83 -7.22
CA LYS A 66 -27.32 -8.68 -7.36
C LYS A 66 -27.95 -10.00 -7.80
N GLY A 67 -28.94 -10.49 -7.06
CA GLY A 67 -29.63 -11.75 -7.35
C GLY A 67 -29.10 -13.00 -6.61
N ASP A 68 -27.96 -12.91 -5.92
CA ASP A 68 -27.31 -14.06 -5.27
C ASP A 68 -28.14 -14.65 -4.10
N CYS A 69 -27.95 -15.94 -3.80
CA CYS A 69 -28.41 -16.59 -2.57
C CYS A 69 -27.25 -16.67 -1.57
N VAL A 70 -27.32 -15.94 -0.45
CA VAL A 70 -26.17 -15.72 0.45
C VAL A 70 -26.48 -16.08 1.91
N LEU A 71 -25.47 -16.53 2.65
CA LEU A 71 -25.55 -16.89 4.07
C LEU A 71 -24.79 -15.87 4.93
N ASP A 72 -25.42 -15.40 6.00
CA ASP A 72 -24.75 -14.75 7.12
C ASP A 72 -24.74 -15.72 8.31
N LEU A 73 -23.58 -16.29 8.60
CA LEU A 73 -23.38 -17.34 9.59
C LEU A 73 -22.97 -16.74 10.94
N CYS A 74 -23.60 -17.20 12.03
CA CYS A 74 -23.55 -16.56 13.35
C CYS A 74 -23.94 -15.08 13.28
N CYS A 75 -25.07 -14.79 12.61
CA CYS A 75 -25.48 -13.43 12.25
C CYS A 75 -25.82 -12.52 13.45
N GLY A 76 -26.07 -13.10 14.63
CA GLY A 76 -26.45 -12.37 15.83
C GLY A 76 -27.66 -11.44 15.58
N SER A 77 -27.48 -10.15 15.87
CA SER A 77 -28.51 -9.11 15.70
C SER A 77 -28.81 -8.71 14.24
N GLY A 78 -28.25 -9.41 13.24
CA GLY A 78 -28.59 -9.29 11.81
C GLY A 78 -27.79 -8.25 11.00
N ASP A 79 -26.78 -7.63 11.61
CA ASP A 79 -26.06 -6.47 11.05
C ASP A 79 -25.40 -6.71 9.67
N LEU A 80 -24.88 -7.90 9.41
CA LEU A 80 -24.26 -8.26 8.12
C LEU A 80 -25.34 -8.71 7.11
N ALA A 81 -26.32 -9.50 7.54
CA ALA A 81 -27.50 -9.85 6.74
C ALA A 81 -28.24 -8.63 6.15
N PHE A 82 -28.40 -7.53 6.91
CA PHE A 82 -28.97 -6.28 6.36
C PHE A 82 -28.11 -5.65 5.26
N LEU A 83 -26.78 -5.68 5.40
CA LEU A 83 -25.84 -5.17 4.38
C LEU A 83 -25.79 -6.09 3.15
N LEU A 84 -25.90 -7.41 3.32
CA LEU A 84 -26.05 -8.36 2.22
C LEU A 84 -27.35 -8.10 1.45
N SER A 85 -28.48 -7.92 2.13
CA SER A 85 -29.77 -7.60 1.51
C SER A 85 -29.72 -6.31 0.68
N GLU A 86 -28.97 -5.30 1.13
CA GLU A 86 -28.70 -4.08 0.36
C GLU A 86 -27.81 -4.33 -0.87
N LYS A 87 -26.83 -5.23 -0.79
CA LYS A 87 -25.92 -5.53 -1.91
C LYS A 87 -26.56 -6.44 -2.98
N ILE A 88 -27.35 -7.44 -2.58
CA ILE A 88 -27.97 -8.40 -3.50
C ILE A 88 -29.31 -7.91 -4.07
N GLY A 89 -29.96 -6.93 -3.42
CA GLY A 89 -31.24 -6.35 -3.83
C GLY A 89 -32.44 -7.29 -3.67
N ILE A 90 -33.64 -6.81 -4.03
CA ILE A 90 -34.92 -7.53 -3.87
C ILE A 90 -35.02 -8.88 -4.61
N GLU A 91 -34.13 -9.13 -5.58
CA GLU A 91 -34.10 -10.36 -6.39
C GLU A 91 -33.25 -11.47 -5.76
N GLY A 92 -32.24 -11.11 -4.95
CA GLY A 92 -31.44 -12.09 -4.22
C GLY A 92 -32.10 -12.50 -2.90
N LYS A 93 -31.52 -13.49 -2.22
CA LYS A 93 -32.01 -14.02 -0.93
C LYS A 93 -30.90 -14.02 0.12
N VAL A 94 -31.19 -13.53 1.32
CA VAL A 94 -30.30 -13.67 2.49
C VAL A 94 -30.86 -14.73 3.43
N THR A 95 -30.03 -15.67 3.85
CA THR A 95 -30.28 -16.51 5.02
C THR A 95 -29.39 -16.01 6.16
N GLY A 96 -29.97 -15.55 7.27
CA GLY A 96 -29.24 -15.27 8.51
C GLY A 96 -29.39 -16.45 9.46
N LEU A 97 -28.28 -17.11 9.82
CA LEU A 97 -28.28 -18.26 10.73
C LEU A 97 -27.56 -17.92 12.03
N ASP A 98 -28.19 -18.26 13.16
CA ASP A 98 -27.57 -18.20 14.49
C ASP A 98 -28.05 -19.40 15.34
N PHE A 99 -27.31 -19.72 16.40
CA PHE A 99 -27.62 -20.81 17.34
C PHE A 99 -28.50 -20.33 18.52
N SER A 100 -28.84 -19.04 18.56
CA SER A 100 -29.71 -18.45 19.57
C SER A 100 -30.94 -17.82 18.93
N ASN A 101 -32.10 -18.49 19.08
CA ASN A 101 -33.39 -17.91 18.74
C ASN A 101 -33.60 -16.49 19.29
N ASP A 102 -33.10 -16.14 20.48
CA ASP A 102 -33.20 -14.77 21.02
C ASP A 102 -32.51 -13.72 20.13
N GLN A 103 -31.38 -14.06 19.50
CA GLN A 103 -30.71 -13.18 18.53
C GLN A 103 -31.54 -13.01 17.26
N LEU A 104 -32.12 -14.11 16.76
CA LEU A 104 -32.95 -14.12 15.56
C LEU A 104 -34.27 -13.36 15.78
N VAL A 105 -34.87 -13.44 16.98
CA VAL A 105 -36.03 -12.62 17.38
C VAL A 105 -35.66 -11.14 17.41
N VAL A 106 -34.47 -10.77 17.90
CA VAL A 106 -33.97 -9.38 17.84
C VAL A 106 -33.74 -8.95 16.38
N ALA A 107 -33.12 -9.78 15.54
CA ALA A 107 -32.85 -9.49 14.14
C ALA A 107 -34.15 -9.32 13.32
N SER A 108 -35.12 -10.21 13.51
CA SER A 108 -36.48 -10.12 12.95
C SER A 108 -37.23 -8.87 13.43
N SER A 109 -37.13 -8.52 14.71
CA SER A 109 -37.70 -7.28 15.25
C SER A 109 -37.09 -6.03 14.57
N ARG A 110 -35.77 -6.04 14.35
CA ARG A 110 -35.05 -4.97 13.62
C ARG A 110 -35.44 -4.90 12.14
N GLN A 111 -35.60 -6.04 11.47
CA GLN A 111 -36.05 -6.14 10.07
C GLN A 111 -37.40 -5.44 9.89
N ASN A 112 -38.36 -5.73 10.76
CA ASN A 112 -39.69 -5.11 10.76
C ASN A 112 -39.64 -3.60 11.07
N LEU A 113 -38.83 -3.17 12.04
CA LEU A 113 -38.67 -1.76 12.40
C LEU A 113 -38.00 -0.90 11.31
N LEU A 114 -37.10 -1.48 10.51
CA LEU A 114 -36.36 -0.73 9.48
C LEU A 114 -37.09 -0.66 8.13
N GLY A 115 -38.08 -1.52 7.88
CA GLY A 115 -39.11 -1.36 6.84
C GLY A 115 -38.67 -1.32 5.37
N LYS A 116 -37.37 -1.48 5.03
CA LYS A 116 -36.90 -1.42 3.63
C LYS A 116 -37.45 -2.58 2.80
N ALA A 117 -37.80 -2.30 1.53
CA ALA A 117 -38.34 -3.30 0.62
C ALA A 117 -37.38 -4.47 0.36
N CYS A 118 -36.06 -4.22 0.27
CA CYS A 118 -35.04 -5.28 0.13
C CYS A 118 -35.04 -6.25 1.31
N TYR A 119 -35.17 -5.77 2.55
CA TYR A 119 -35.08 -6.59 3.75
C TYR A 119 -36.13 -7.70 3.84
N LYS A 120 -37.19 -7.67 3.02
CA LYS A 120 -38.15 -8.78 2.90
C LYS A 120 -37.53 -10.06 2.31
N ASN A 121 -36.34 -9.99 1.73
CA ASN A 121 -35.58 -11.15 1.25
C ASN A 121 -34.73 -11.87 2.31
N ILE A 122 -34.74 -11.38 3.56
CA ILE A 122 -33.97 -11.96 4.66
C ILE A 122 -34.84 -12.99 5.39
N VAL A 123 -34.34 -14.22 5.47
CA VAL A 123 -34.92 -15.34 6.22
C VAL A 123 -33.99 -15.68 7.40
N TRP A 124 -34.55 -15.73 8.61
CA TRP A 124 -33.82 -16.14 9.82
C TRP A 124 -34.00 -17.63 10.07
N VAL A 125 -32.91 -18.33 10.43
CA VAL A 125 -32.87 -19.78 10.62
C VAL A 125 -32.10 -20.09 11.91
N GLU A 126 -32.68 -20.87 12.82
CA GLU A 126 -31.94 -21.40 13.97
C GLU A 126 -31.15 -22.65 13.55
N GLY A 127 -29.87 -22.71 13.91
CA GLY A 127 -28.99 -23.85 13.57
C GLY A 127 -27.59 -23.74 14.16
N ASP A 128 -26.82 -24.83 14.06
CA ASP A 128 -25.41 -24.86 14.45
C ASP A 128 -24.49 -24.56 13.25
N ALA A 129 -23.37 -23.89 13.49
CA ALA A 129 -22.31 -23.73 12.50
C ALA A 129 -21.49 -25.02 12.25
N LEU A 130 -21.67 -26.04 13.12
CA LEU A 130 -21.00 -27.34 13.03
C LEU A 130 -21.77 -28.40 12.20
N ASP A 131 -23.04 -28.15 11.89
CA ASP A 131 -23.91 -29.03 11.10
C ASP A 131 -24.94 -28.14 10.36
N LEU A 132 -24.57 -27.67 9.16
CA LEU A 132 -25.38 -26.67 8.46
C LEU A 132 -26.59 -27.31 7.76
N PRO A 133 -27.84 -26.86 8.03
CA PRO A 133 -29.08 -27.49 7.54
C PRO A 133 -29.39 -27.14 6.06
N PHE A 134 -28.37 -27.13 5.21
CA PHE A 134 -28.44 -26.77 3.80
C PHE A 134 -27.71 -27.82 2.94
N PRO A 135 -28.15 -28.05 1.70
CA PRO A 135 -27.43 -28.88 0.74
C PRO A 135 -26.02 -28.35 0.43
N ASP A 136 -25.19 -29.24 -0.09
CA ASP A 136 -23.88 -28.90 -0.63
C ASP A 136 -24.01 -27.91 -1.81
N SER A 137 -23.07 -26.97 -1.91
CA SER A 137 -23.05 -25.94 -2.97
C SER A 137 -24.34 -25.11 -3.10
N TYR A 138 -24.99 -24.78 -1.98
CA TYR A 138 -26.25 -24.02 -1.96
C TYR A 138 -26.06 -22.50 -2.07
N PHE A 139 -25.00 -21.91 -1.49
CA PHE A 139 -24.82 -20.46 -1.38
C PHE A 139 -23.77 -19.88 -2.35
N ASP A 140 -24.10 -18.74 -2.95
CA ASP A 140 -23.24 -17.96 -3.85
C ASP A 140 -22.20 -17.11 -3.11
N ALA A 141 -22.43 -16.81 -1.82
CA ALA A 141 -21.47 -16.20 -0.91
C ALA A 141 -21.81 -16.48 0.56
N ILE A 142 -20.80 -16.45 1.43
CA ILE A 142 -20.98 -16.56 2.90
C ILE A 142 -20.27 -15.39 3.62
N THR A 143 -20.89 -14.81 4.64
CA THR A 143 -20.22 -13.97 5.65
C THR A 143 -20.33 -14.58 7.03
N ILE A 144 -19.36 -14.25 7.90
CA ILE A 144 -19.46 -14.43 9.35
C ILE A 144 -18.76 -13.26 10.03
N GLY A 145 -19.44 -12.62 10.98
CA GLY A 145 -18.96 -11.43 11.68
C GLY A 145 -18.88 -11.66 13.18
N TYR A 146 -17.67 -11.65 13.73
CA TYR A 146 -17.40 -11.79 15.16
C TYR A 146 -17.87 -13.14 15.76
N GLY A 147 -18.21 -14.12 14.91
CA GLY A 147 -18.77 -15.42 15.29
C GLY A 147 -17.73 -16.53 15.44
N LEU A 148 -16.80 -16.68 14.49
CA LEU A 148 -15.95 -17.88 14.35
C LEU A 148 -15.05 -18.12 15.57
N ARG A 149 -14.58 -17.08 16.27
CA ARG A 149 -13.81 -17.27 17.51
C ARG A 149 -14.57 -18.04 18.60
N ASN A 150 -15.91 -17.90 18.66
CA ASN A 150 -16.75 -18.47 19.72
C ASN A 150 -17.21 -19.91 19.39
N VAL A 151 -17.14 -20.30 18.12
CA VAL A 151 -17.44 -21.67 17.64
C VAL A 151 -16.48 -22.66 18.30
N VAL A 152 -17.00 -23.81 18.74
CA VAL A 152 -16.22 -24.81 19.51
C VAL A 152 -15.15 -25.46 18.63
N ASP A 153 -15.58 -26.04 17.51
CA ASP A 153 -14.73 -26.71 16.54
C ASP A 153 -14.60 -25.85 15.27
N LYS A 154 -13.42 -25.23 15.11
CA LYS A 154 -13.14 -24.29 14.02
C LYS A 154 -12.83 -25.00 12.70
N PRO A 155 -12.07 -26.12 12.68
CA PRO A 155 -12.03 -27.02 11.52
C PRO A 155 -13.42 -27.43 11.03
N LYS A 156 -14.29 -27.95 11.91
CA LYS A 156 -15.59 -28.46 11.47
C LYS A 156 -16.51 -27.37 10.89
N ALA A 157 -16.56 -26.17 11.50
CA ALA A 157 -17.29 -25.06 10.89
C ALA A 157 -16.68 -24.59 9.54
N MET A 158 -15.37 -24.70 9.37
CA MET A 158 -14.71 -24.39 8.10
C MET A 158 -15.05 -25.45 7.02
N GLU A 159 -15.12 -26.73 7.38
CA GLU A 159 -15.63 -27.80 6.50
C GLU A 159 -17.09 -27.55 6.07
N GLU A 160 -17.96 -27.20 7.02
CA GLU A 160 -19.38 -26.93 6.70
C GLU A 160 -19.53 -25.69 5.81
N MET A 161 -18.77 -24.62 6.07
CA MET A 161 -18.69 -23.47 5.17
C MET A 161 -18.18 -23.86 3.77
N PHE A 162 -17.17 -24.72 3.66
CA PHE A 162 -16.69 -25.22 2.38
C PHE A 162 -17.76 -26.03 1.66
N ARG A 163 -18.45 -26.92 2.38
CA ARG A 163 -19.49 -27.82 1.87
C ARG A 163 -20.63 -27.05 1.21
N VAL A 164 -21.20 -26.05 1.90
CA VAL A 164 -22.39 -25.32 1.42
C VAL A 164 -22.10 -24.14 0.48
N LEU A 165 -20.85 -23.65 0.41
CA LEU A 165 -20.45 -22.60 -0.56
C LEU A 165 -20.33 -23.20 -1.97
N LYS A 166 -20.80 -22.50 -3.00
CA LYS A 166 -20.67 -22.96 -4.40
C LYS A 166 -19.21 -22.99 -4.90
N PRO A 167 -18.86 -23.90 -5.83
CA PRO A 167 -17.63 -23.80 -6.61
C PRO A 167 -17.45 -22.41 -7.24
N GLY A 168 -16.26 -21.82 -7.14
CA GLY A 168 -15.94 -20.47 -7.62
C GLY A 168 -16.43 -19.32 -6.73
N SER A 169 -17.29 -19.58 -5.75
CA SER A 169 -17.78 -18.58 -4.79
C SER A 169 -16.80 -18.33 -3.65
N LYS A 170 -17.05 -17.24 -2.89
CA LYS A 170 -16.19 -16.78 -1.80
C LYS A 170 -16.91 -16.68 -0.45
N ALA A 171 -16.13 -16.81 0.62
CA ALA A 171 -16.58 -16.52 1.97
C ALA A 171 -15.66 -15.50 2.65
N SER A 172 -16.22 -14.68 3.55
CA SER A 172 -15.49 -13.66 4.30
C SER A 172 -15.74 -13.77 5.81
N VAL A 173 -14.67 -13.94 6.59
CA VAL A 173 -14.67 -14.19 8.04
C VAL A 173 -14.03 -13.01 8.76
N LEU A 174 -14.84 -12.07 9.25
CA LEU A 174 -14.39 -10.92 10.03
C LEU A 174 -14.36 -11.25 11.53
N ASP A 175 -13.21 -11.24 12.18
CA ASP A 175 -13.08 -11.47 13.62
C ASP A 175 -11.89 -10.70 14.24
N PHE A 176 -11.73 -10.75 15.57
CA PHE A 176 -10.56 -10.17 16.24
C PHE A 176 -9.29 -10.91 15.81
N ASN A 177 -8.21 -10.17 15.56
CA ASN A 177 -6.92 -10.75 15.22
C ASN A 177 -6.16 -11.17 16.49
N LYS A 178 -5.30 -12.19 16.34
CA LYS A 178 -4.37 -12.66 17.35
C LYS A 178 -2.95 -12.38 16.87
N SER A 179 -2.42 -11.22 17.21
CA SER A 179 -1.06 -10.83 16.84
C SER A 179 0.00 -11.56 17.68
N LEU A 180 1.09 -11.93 17.02
CA LEU A 180 2.30 -12.49 17.65
C LEU A 180 3.30 -11.41 18.08
N HIS A 181 3.11 -10.15 17.68
CA HIS A 181 4.09 -9.08 17.95
C HIS A 181 3.87 -8.48 19.37
N PRO A 182 4.85 -8.57 20.30
CA PRO A 182 4.63 -8.31 21.73
C PRO A 182 4.05 -6.93 22.07
N LEU A 183 4.40 -5.91 21.28
CA LEU A 183 3.90 -4.55 21.46
C LEU A 183 2.40 -4.45 21.14
N THR A 184 1.93 -5.10 20.06
CA THR A 184 0.50 -5.15 19.74
C THR A 184 -0.28 -6.03 20.71
N THR A 185 0.29 -7.14 21.18
CA THR A 185 -0.35 -7.99 22.21
C THR A 185 -0.52 -7.21 23.51
N SER A 186 0.51 -6.47 23.94
CA SER A 186 0.45 -5.59 25.12
C SER A 186 -0.62 -4.50 24.99
N VAL A 187 -0.73 -3.85 23.83
CA VAL A 187 -1.76 -2.84 23.55
C VAL A 187 -3.16 -3.46 23.52
N GLN A 188 -3.32 -4.64 22.93
CA GLN A 188 -4.58 -5.38 22.84
C GLN A 188 -5.06 -5.82 24.23
N GLU A 189 -4.18 -6.37 25.07
CA GLU A 189 -4.49 -6.70 26.47
C GLU A 189 -4.85 -5.45 27.28
N TRP A 190 -4.06 -4.37 27.16
CA TRP A 190 -4.33 -3.11 27.84
C TRP A 190 -5.69 -2.53 27.44
N MET A 191 -6.03 -2.56 26.15
CA MET A 191 -7.33 -2.12 25.64
C MET A 191 -8.48 -2.96 26.22
N ILE A 192 -8.33 -4.29 26.29
CA ILE A 192 -9.35 -5.17 26.86
C ILE A 192 -9.56 -4.86 28.34
N ASP A 193 -8.50 -4.81 29.14
CA ASP A 193 -8.63 -4.65 30.60
C ASP A 193 -8.99 -3.22 31.04
N ASN A 194 -8.51 -2.18 30.33
CA ASN A 194 -8.68 -0.78 30.74
C ASN A 194 -9.78 -0.03 29.99
N VAL A 195 -10.11 -0.44 28.75
CA VAL A 195 -11.17 0.19 27.94
C VAL A 195 -12.39 -0.72 27.85
N VAL A 196 -12.27 -1.92 27.28
CA VAL A 196 -13.43 -2.81 27.02
C VAL A 196 -14.14 -3.19 28.32
N VAL A 197 -13.42 -3.76 29.30
CA VAL A 197 -13.98 -4.15 30.60
C VAL A 197 -14.49 -2.94 31.38
N ARG A 198 -13.87 -1.76 31.24
CA ARG A 198 -14.29 -0.53 31.93
C ARG A 198 -15.57 0.06 31.36
N VAL A 199 -15.72 0.08 30.03
CA VAL A 199 -16.97 0.49 29.36
C VAL A 199 -18.08 -0.54 29.62
N ALA A 200 -17.79 -1.84 29.53
CA ALA A 200 -18.75 -2.90 29.85
C ALA A 200 -19.21 -2.87 31.32
N SER A 201 -18.36 -2.41 32.24
CA SER A 201 -18.74 -2.20 33.65
C SER A 201 -19.82 -1.12 33.82
N GLY A 202 -19.86 -0.11 32.95
CA GLY A 202 -20.93 0.88 32.91
C GLY A 202 -22.31 0.32 32.51
N TYR A 203 -22.33 -0.87 31.89
CA TYR A 203 -23.54 -1.62 31.55
C TYR A 203 -23.74 -2.85 32.46
N GLY A 204 -22.97 -2.98 33.54
CA GLY A 204 -23.01 -4.13 34.46
C GLY A 204 -22.33 -5.42 33.95
N LEU A 205 -21.94 -5.49 32.67
CA LEU A 205 -21.40 -6.69 31.99
C LEU A 205 -19.89 -6.91 32.25
N ALA A 206 -19.43 -6.56 33.45
CA ALA A 206 -18.01 -6.50 33.83
C ALA A 206 -17.33 -7.87 34.01
N LYS A 207 -18.10 -8.95 34.22
CA LYS A 207 -17.57 -10.33 34.35
C LYS A 207 -17.56 -11.02 32.99
N GLU A 208 -18.62 -10.76 32.25
CA GLU A 208 -19.01 -11.27 30.95
C GLU A 208 -17.94 -10.89 29.90
N TYR A 209 -17.59 -9.60 29.81
CA TYR A 209 -16.58 -9.12 28.86
C TYR A 209 -15.13 -9.53 29.20
N ARG A 210 -14.86 -10.04 30.40
CA ARG A 210 -13.53 -10.58 30.73
C ARG A 210 -13.22 -11.89 29.99
N TYR A 211 -14.26 -12.58 29.47
CA TYR A 211 -14.10 -13.77 28.63
C TYR A 211 -13.41 -13.48 27.28
N LEU A 212 -13.48 -12.24 26.75
CA LEU A 212 -12.82 -11.90 25.48
C LEU A 212 -11.30 -12.11 25.55
N LYS A 213 -10.66 -11.85 26.70
CA LYS A 213 -9.22 -12.02 26.86
C LYS A 213 -8.79 -13.50 26.69
N SER A 214 -9.56 -14.43 27.27
CA SER A 214 -9.38 -15.87 27.04
C SER A 214 -9.69 -16.27 25.60
N SER A 215 -10.85 -15.87 25.06
CA SER A 215 -11.30 -16.24 23.71
C SER A 215 -10.32 -15.79 22.62
N ILE A 216 -9.75 -14.59 22.72
CA ILE A 216 -8.72 -14.09 21.78
C ILE A 216 -7.41 -14.88 21.94
N SER A 217 -7.01 -15.24 23.17
CA SER A 217 -5.82 -16.07 23.40
C SER A 217 -5.96 -17.50 22.85
N GLU A 218 -7.19 -18.03 22.81
CA GLU A 218 -7.55 -19.35 22.27
C GLU A 218 -7.82 -19.33 20.75
N PHE A 219 -7.93 -18.16 20.12
CA PHE A 219 -8.18 -18.04 18.68
C PHE A 219 -6.95 -18.45 17.84
N LEU A 220 -7.14 -18.61 16.54
CA LEU A 220 -6.05 -18.86 15.58
C LEU A 220 -5.46 -17.53 15.10
N THR A 221 -4.15 -17.52 14.77
CA THR A 221 -3.54 -16.38 14.08
C THR A 221 -3.96 -16.35 12.60
N GLY A 222 -3.79 -15.21 11.90
CA GLY A 222 -4.11 -15.10 10.48
C GLY A 222 -3.53 -16.22 9.62
N LYS A 223 -2.23 -16.52 9.77
CA LYS A 223 -1.56 -17.61 9.06
C LYS A 223 -2.07 -19.01 9.41
N GLN A 224 -2.60 -19.20 10.63
CA GLN A 224 -3.24 -20.46 11.01
C GLN A 224 -4.64 -20.60 10.42
N LEU A 225 -5.37 -19.49 10.23
CA LEU A 225 -6.67 -19.46 9.54
C LEU A 225 -6.53 -19.69 8.03
N GLU A 226 -5.54 -19.05 7.39
CA GLU A 226 -5.16 -19.31 5.99
C GLU A 226 -4.83 -20.79 5.80
N LYS A 227 -3.92 -21.32 6.62
CA LYS A 227 -3.52 -22.73 6.57
C LYS A 227 -4.72 -23.68 6.78
N LEU A 228 -5.58 -23.42 7.76
CA LEU A 228 -6.76 -24.27 8.03
C LEU A 228 -7.72 -24.30 6.85
N ALA A 229 -7.97 -23.15 6.19
CA ALA A 229 -8.84 -23.11 5.01
C ALA A 229 -8.25 -23.89 3.82
N LEU A 230 -6.93 -23.82 3.61
CA LEU A 230 -6.25 -24.63 2.59
C LEU A 230 -6.28 -26.13 2.94
N GLU A 231 -6.11 -26.51 4.21
CA GLU A 231 -6.22 -27.91 4.67
C GLU A 231 -7.65 -28.47 4.53
N VAL A 232 -8.69 -27.62 4.62
CA VAL A 232 -10.09 -27.97 4.36
C VAL A 232 -10.42 -28.06 2.85
N GLY A 233 -9.55 -27.53 1.98
CA GLY A 233 -9.69 -27.64 0.52
C GLY A 233 -10.17 -26.38 -0.22
N PHE A 234 -10.21 -25.21 0.42
CA PHE A 234 -10.34 -23.94 -0.30
C PHE A 234 -9.11 -23.73 -1.21
N SER A 235 -9.31 -23.22 -2.44
CA SER A 235 -8.22 -23.06 -3.42
C SER A 235 -7.41 -21.78 -3.25
N ASP A 236 -7.97 -20.81 -2.54
CA ASP A 236 -7.32 -19.56 -2.15
C ASP A 236 -7.83 -19.18 -0.76
N ALA A 237 -6.93 -18.72 0.10
CA ALA A 237 -7.21 -18.30 1.46
C ALA A 237 -6.23 -17.21 1.87
N LYS A 238 -6.74 -16.02 2.20
CA LYS A 238 -5.92 -14.83 2.46
C LYS A 238 -6.46 -14.00 3.62
N TYR A 239 -5.61 -13.74 4.60
CA TYR A 239 -5.96 -13.02 5.82
C TYR A 239 -5.52 -11.56 5.76
N TYR A 240 -6.50 -10.66 5.87
CA TYR A 240 -6.28 -9.23 5.85
C TYR A 240 -6.44 -8.65 7.25
N GLU A 241 -5.35 -8.20 7.86
CA GLU A 241 -5.43 -7.44 9.11
C GLU A 241 -6.06 -6.05 8.88
N VAL A 242 -6.90 -5.62 9.83
CA VAL A 242 -7.68 -4.37 9.77
C VAL A 242 -7.59 -3.66 11.13
N GLY A 243 -7.85 -2.35 11.18
CA GLY A 243 -7.93 -1.61 12.45
C GLY A 243 -6.63 -1.65 13.27
N GLY A 244 -5.49 -1.44 12.62
CA GLY A 244 -4.17 -1.46 13.27
C GLY A 244 -3.69 -2.84 13.73
N GLY A 245 -4.24 -3.92 13.18
CA GLY A 245 -3.88 -5.30 13.56
C GLY A 245 -4.69 -5.85 14.74
N LEU A 246 -5.70 -5.12 15.25
CA LEU A 246 -6.63 -5.59 16.28
C LEU A 246 -7.77 -6.46 15.70
N MET A 247 -8.07 -6.27 14.42
CA MET A 247 -9.09 -7.00 13.65
C MET A 247 -8.42 -7.72 12.48
N GLY A 248 -9.10 -8.72 11.93
CA GLY A 248 -8.76 -9.23 10.61
C GLY A 248 -9.94 -9.92 9.92
N ASN A 249 -9.82 -10.05 8.61
CA ASN A 249 -10.82 -10.66 7.75
C ASN A 249 -10.15 -11.73 6.88
N LEU A 250 -10.50 -13.01 7.07
CA LEU A 250 -10.09 -14.08 6.16
C LEU A 250 -11.03 -14.06 4.95
N VAL A 251 -10.48 -14.02 3.74
CA VAL A 251 -11.23 -14.26 2.51
C VAL A 251 -10.80 -15.60 1.95
N VAL A 252 -11.76 -16.46 1.64
CA VAL A 252 -11.51 -17.80 1.06
C VAL A 252 -12.32 -17.99 -0.21
N THR A 253 -11.78 -18.75 -1.17
CA THR A 253 -12.41 -19.06 -2.47
C THR A 253 -12.50 -20.58 -2.64
N ARG A 254 -13.69 -21.12 -2.93
CA ARG A 254 -13.85 -22.55 -3.28
C ARG A 254 -13.45 -22.76 -4.74
N PHE A 255 -12.71 -23.83 -5.05
CA PHE A 255 -12.28 -24.13 -6.42
C PHE A 255 -13.48 -24.22 -7.38
N LEU A 256 -13.36 -23.64 -8.57
CA LEU A 256 -14.37 -23.74 -9.62
C LEU A 256 -14.03 -24.91 -10.55
N LEU A 257 -14.81 -25.99 -10.50
CA LEU A 257 -14.60 -27.18 -11.33
C LEU A 257 -15.15 -26.99 -12.76
N ILE A 258 -14.67 -25.95 -13.44
CA ILE A 258 -14.90 -25.68 -14.85
C ILE A 258 -13.55 -25.73 -15.56
N LEU A 259 -13.39 -26.71 -16.46
CA LEU A 259 -12.21 -26.98 -17.29
C LEU A 259 -10.95 -27.37 -16.52
N SER A 260 -10.81 -28.66 -16.22
CA SER A 260 -9.53 -29.33 -15.89
C SER A 260 -8.59 -29.45 -17.10
N LEU A 261 -8.48 -28.38 -17.90
CA LEU A 261 -7.67 -28.28 -19.13
C LEU A 261 -6.94 -26.93 -19.26
N PHE A 262 -7.13 -26.00 -18.32
CA PHE A 262 -6.39 -24.73 -18.29
C PHE A 262 -5.59 -24.60 -17.00
N SER A 263 -4.34 -25.03 -17.06
CA SER A 263 -3.31 -24.56 -16.13
C SER A 263 -3.15 -23.05 -16.30
N LEU A 264 -3.59 -22.28 -15.30
CA LEU A 264 -3.18 -20.89 -15.16
C LEU A 264 -1.68 -20.86 -14.86
N SER A 265 -0.87 -20.76 -15.91
CA SER A 265 0.56 -20.53 -15.80
C SER A 265 0.80 -19.23 -15.02
N PHE A 266 1.43 -19.35 -13.86
CA PHE A 266 2.12 -18.20 -13.28
C PHE A 266 3.38 -17.97 -14.11
N ALA A 267 3.57 -16.74 -14.59
CA ALA A 267 4.78 -16.37 -15.33
C ALA A 267 6.02 -16.61 -14.46
N ASP A 268 6.84 -17.59 -14.83
CA ASP A 268 8.16 -17.85 -14.27
C ASP A 268 9.20 -17.74 -15.40
N PRO A 269 9.72 -16.53 -15.67
CA PRO A 269 10.79 -16.34 -16.65
C PRO A 269 12.15 -16.86 -16.16
N ARG A 270 12.24 -17.41 -14.94
CA ARG A 270 13.45 -18.05 -14.38
C ARG A 270 14.73 -17.21 -14.51
N ILE A 271 14.61 -15.89 -14.31
CA ILE A 271 15.67 -14.87 -14.37
C ILE A 271 16.79 -14.99 -13.32
N THR A 272 16.93 -16.15 -12.64
CA THR A 272 17.99 -16.34 -11.65
C THR A 272 19.32 -16.58 -12.36
N GLU A 273 20.30 -15.70 -12.12
CA GLU A 273 21.66 -15.87 -12.64
C GLU A 273 22.32 -17.15 -12.09
N VAL A 274 22.94 -17.91 -12.98
CA VAL A 274 23.62 -19.18 -12.66
C VAL A 274 25.13 -19.03 -12.74
N ALA A 275 25.62 -18.40 -13.81
CA ALA A 275 27.01 -18.02 -14.01
C ALA A 275 27.12 -16.98 -15.12
N THR A 276 28.04 -16.03 -14.95
CA THR A 276 28.47 -15.09 -15.98
C THR A 276 29.98 -15.23 -16.18
N PHE A 277 30.40 -15.48 -17.42
CA PHE A 277 31.79 -15.55 -17.83
C PHE A 277 32.05 -14.40 -18.80
N CYS A 278 32.82 -13.40 -18.37
CA CYS A 278 33.38 -12.39 -19.28
C CYS A 278 34.79 -12.83 -19.72
N GLY A 279 35.24 -12.40 -20.89
CA GLY A 279 36.60 -12.68 -21.37
C GLY A 279 37.70 -11.98 -20.57
N THR A 280 38.95 -12.18 -21.00
CA THR A 280 40.17 -11.63 -20.34
C THR A 280 40.99 -10.66 -21.19
N LYS A 281 40.58 -10.37 -22.43
CA LYS A 281 41.29 -9.47 -23.36
C LYS A 281 40.53 -8.16 -23.56
N HIS A 282 41.10 -7.05 -23.11
CA HIS A 282 40.59 -5.71 -23.38
C HIS A 282 40.66 -5.39 -24.89
N SER A 283 39.60 -4.80 -25.43
CA SER A 283 39.55 -4.23 -26.77
C SER A 283 38.52 -3.09 -26.79
N PRO A 284 38.80 -1.93 -27.38
CA PRO A 284 37.88 -0.79 -27.34
C PRO A 284 36.81 -0.89 -28.44
N GLN A 285 35.82 -1.77 -28.25
CA GLN A 285 34.53 -1.66 -28.95
C GLN A 285 33.54 -0.84 -28.13
N ASN A 286 32.70 -0.06 -28.81
CA ASN A 286 31.77 0.87 -28.17
C ASN A 286 30.52 0.11 -27.66
N SER A 287 30.29 0.07 -26.35
CA SER A 287 29.25 -0.78 -25.74
C SER A 287 27.82 -0.43 -26.20
N THR A 288 27.56 0.83 -26.57
CA THR A 288 26.29 1.28 -27.15
C THR A 288 25.94 0.55 -28.45
N PHE A 289 26.92 0.30 -29.32
CA PHE A 289 26.70 -0.36 -30.61
C PHE A 289 26.25 -1.81 -30.45
N VAL A 290 26.83 -2.54 -29.49
CA VAL A 290 26.39 -3.92 -29.17
C VAL A 290 24.97 -3.93 -28.58
N LEU A 291 24.57 -2.89 -27.85
CA LEU A 291 23.20 -2.77 -27.32
C LEU A 291 22.17 -2.53 -28.43
N GLU A 292 22.46 -1.67 -29.40
CA GLU A 292 21.61 -1.45 -30.59
C GLU A 292 21.46 -2.73 -31.42
N GLU A 293 22.56 -3.48 -31.63
CA GLU A 293 22.53 -4.76 -32.35
C GLU A 293 21.79 -5.87 -31.55
N THR A 294 21.61 -5.72 -30.21
CA THR A 294 20.75 -6.61 -29.42
C THR A 294 19.25 -6.32 -29.54
N ASP A 295 18.84 -5.17 -30.09
CA ASP A 295 17.41 -4.92 -30.35
C ASP A 295 16.89 -5.86 -31.46
N ILE A 296 17.70 -6.15 -32.49
CA ILE A 296 17.38 -7.06 -33.59
C ILE A 296 17.08 -8.49 -33.09
N LEU A 297 17.78 -8.94 -32.04
CA LEU A 297 17.49 -10.22 -31.40
C LEU A 297 16.12 -10.27 -30.71
N THR A 298 15.55 -9.12 -30.32
CA THR A 298 14.27 -9.07 -29.58
C THR A 298 13.13 -9.67 -30.41
N ASP A 299 13.03 -9.30 -31.70
CA ASP A 299 12.01 -9.83 -32.61
C ASP A 299 12.21 -11.33 -32.87
N LEU A 300 13.46 -11.78 -33.02
CA LEU A 300 13.79 -13.20 -33.25
C LEU A 300 13.43 -14.05 -32.01
N VAL A 301 13.88 -13.63 -30.83
CA VAL A 301 13.61 -14.31 -29.55
C VAL A 301 12.11 -14.28 -29.23
N GLN A 302 11.38 -13.19 -29.52
CA GLN A 302 9.93 -13.13 -29.35
C GLN A 302 9.18 -14.05 -30.33
N ALA A 303 9.69 -14.24 -31.55
CA ALA A 303 9.03 -15.07 -32.57
C ALA A 303 9.38 -16.55 -32.49
N GLN A 304 10.57 -16.92 -31.99
CA GLN A 304 11.12 -18.27 -32.08
C GLN A 304 11.64 -18.84 -30.75
N ASN A 305 11.57 -18.09 -29.65
CA ASN A 305 12.25 -18.35 -28.37
C ASN A 305 13.81 -18.35 -28.44
N TRP A 306 14.40 -18.08 -29.60
CA TRP A 306 15.86 -17.94 -29.77
C TRP A 306 16.18 -17.03 -30.96
N GLY A 307 17.44 -16.60 -31.06
CA GLY A 307 17.95 -15.89 -32.22
C GLY A 307 19.47 -15.77 -32.19
N SER A 308 20.07 -15.72 -33.38
CA SER A 308 21.48 -15.36 -33.55
C SER A 308 21.64 -14.23 -34.57
N HIS A 309 22.71 -13.45 -34.43
CA HIS A 309 23.00 -12.30 -35.27
C HIS A 309 24.51 -12.10 -35.40
N THR A 310 24.96 -11.54 -36.52
CA THR A 310 26.37 -11.33 -36.83
C THR A 310 26.56 -9.94 -37.43
N PHE A 311 27.38 -9.13 -36.77
CA PHE A 311 27.49 -7.70 -37.03
C PHE A 311 28.92 -7.18 -36.93
N GLY A 312 29.15 -5.93 -37.35
CA GLY A 312 30.48 -5.35 -37.51
C GLY A 312 31.21 -5.80 -38.78
N ASN A 313 32.01 -4.91 -39.37
CA ASN A 313 32.62 -5.14 -40.68
C ASN A 313 34.00 -5.82 -40.63
N ASN A 314 34.80 -5.56 -39.60
CA ASN A 314 36.01 -6.32 -39.23
C ASN A 314 36.61 -5.79 -37.91
N PRO A 315 36.92 -6.63 -36.90
CA PRO A 315 36.47 -8.01 -36.78
C PRO A 315 34.94 -8.09 -36.73
N LYS A 316 34.38 -9.25 -37.13
CA LYS A 316 32.97 -9.54 -36.94
C LYS A 316 32.72 -9.94 -35.49
N SER A 317 31.60 -9.47 -34.94
CA SER A 317 31.06 -9.93 -33.67
C SER A 317 29.86 -10.83 -33.93
N TYR A 318 29.72 -11.86 -33.11
CA TYR A 318 28.71 -12.90 -33.22
C TYR A 318 27.94 -12.95 -31.90
N ILE A 319 26.61 -13.09 -31.98
CA ILE A 319 25.75 -13.19 -30.80
C ILE A 319 24.70 -14.29 -30.99
N LEU A 320 24.42 -14.99 -29.90
CA LEU A 320 23.34 -15.98 -29.77
C LEU A 320 22.60 -15.69 -28.47
N SER A 321 21.27 -15.70 -28.49
CA SER A 321 20.47 -15.85 -27.28
C SER A 321 19.37 -16.87 -27.49
N GLU A 322 19.15 -17.71 -26.48
CA GLU A 322 18.24 -18.84 -26.55
C GLU A 322 17.56 -19.07 -25.20
N CYS A 323 16.23 -19.19 -25.23
CA CYS A 323 15.44 -19.57 -24.06
C CYS A 323 15.35 -21.09 -23.91
N MET A 324 15.07 -21.53 -22.69
CA MET A 324 14.70 -22.93 -22.44
C MET A 324 13.37 -23.24 -23.14
N ASP A 325 13.30 -24.40 -23.81
CA ASP A 325 12.25 -24.80 -24.77
C ASP A 325 10.84 -25.03 -24.14
N ASP A 326 10.71 -24.78 -22.83
CA ASP A 326 9.47 -24.78 -22.05
C ASP A 326 9.01 -23.39 -21.56
N LEU A 327 9.74 -22.31 -21.86
CA LEU A 327 9.23 -20.95 -21.63
C LEU A 327 8.16 -20.56 -22.66
N SER A 328 7.12 -19.85 -22.21
CA SER A 328 6.25 -19.13 -23.14
C SER A 328 7.02 -17.99 -23.82
N PRO A 329 6.60 -17.49 -25.00
CA PRO A 329 7.25 -16.34 -25.63
C PRO A 329 7.29 -15.08 -24.75
N ALA A 330 6.31 -14.91 -23.83
CA ALA A 330 6.31 -13.82 -22.86
C ALA A 330 7.35 -14.02 -21.75
N ASP A 331 7.44 -15.24 -21.19
CA ASP A 331 8.46 -15.57 -20.18
C ASP A 331 9.88 -15.52 -20.77
N CYS A 332 10.03 -15.96 -22.02
CA CYS A 332 11.27 -15.90 -22.77
C CYS A 332 11.72 -14.44 -23.01
N LEU A 333 10.82 -13.56 -23.45
CA LEU A 333 11.11 -12.14 -23.64
C LEU A 333 11.51 -11.43 -22.33
N LEU A 334 10.87 -11.79 -21.20
CA LEU A 334 11.27 -11.33 -19.86
C LEU A 334 12.65 -11.86 -19.46
N CYS A 335 12.98 -13.11 -19.78
CA CYS A 335 14.30 -13.69 -19.52
C CYS A 335 15.40 -13.00 -20.35
N PHE A 336 15.14 -12.77 -21.64
CA PHE A 336 16.02 -12.05 -22.55
C PHE A 336 16.24 -10.59 -22.14
N SER A 337 15.22 -9.93 -21.59
CA SER A 337 15.35 -8.57 -21.03
C SER A 337 16.38 -8.50 -19.90
N GLU A 338 16.47 -9.52 -19.05
CA GLU A 338 17.50 -9.59 -17.99
C GLU A 338 18.90 -9.91 -18.56
N LEU A 339 19.00 -10.76 -19.58
CA LEU A 339 20.26 -10.98 -20.31
C LEU A 339 20.80 -9.67 -20.91
N ARG A 340 19.93 -8.84 -21.53
CA ARG A 340 20.29 -7.51 -22.04
C ARG A 340 20.72 -6.53 -20.93
N ARG A 341 20.24 -6.70 -19.69
CA ARG A 341 20.66 -5.92 -18.51
C ARG A 341 22.05 -6.35 -17.99
N ILE A 342 22.44 -7.61 -18.15
CA ILE A 342 23.72 -8.15 -17.67
C ILE A 342 24.84 -7.91 -18.69
N LEU A 343 24.59 -8.14 -19.99
CA LEU A 343 25.59 -8.10 -21.06
C LEU A 343 26.53 -6.86 -21.04
N PRO A 344 26.05 -5.61 -20.84
CA PRO A 344 26.93 -4.43 -20.77
C PRO A 344 28.06 -4.53 -19.74
N GLN A 345 27.87 -5.29 -18.66
CA GLN A 345 28.87 -5.46 -17.60
C GLN A 345 30.10 -6.23 -18.07
N CYS A 346 29.92 -7.25 -18.94
CA CYS A 346 31.05 -7.90 -19.61
C CYS A 346 31.67 -7.03 -20.69
N LEU A 347 30.86 -6.28 -21.46
CA LEU A 347 31.33 -5.43 -22.56
C LEU A 347 32.22 -4.25 -22.09
N LEU A 348 31.97 -3.73 -20.88
CA LEU A 348 32.87 -2.75 -20.24
C LEU A 348 34.27 -3.30 -19.95
N SER A 349 34.42 -4.62 -19.90
CA SER A 349 35.71 -5.30 -19.67
C SER A 349 36.32 -5.82 -20.97
N THR A 350 35.57 -6.57 -21.79
CA THR A 350 36.09 -7.37 -22.92
C THR A 350 35.04 -7.68 -23.99
N ASN A 351 35.48 -8.07 -25.20
CA ASN A 351 34.62 -8.45 -26.32
C ASN A 351 34.13 -9.92 -26.27
N SER A 352 33.87 -10.46 -25.08
CA SER A 352 33.41 -11.84 -24.89
C SER A 352 32.53 -11.96 -23.63
N ALA A 353 31.40 -12.64 -23.76
CA ALA A 353 30.45 -12.89 -22.67
C ALA A 353 29.70 -14.21 -22.89
N ARG A 354 29.61 -15.06 -21.85
CA ARG A 354 28.71 -16.21 -21.77
C ARG A 354 27.90 -16.10 -20.49
N ILE A 355 26.59 -15.88 -20.60
CA ILE A 355 25.67 -15.58 -19.48
C ILE A 355 24.61 -16.67 -19.42
N TYR A 356 24.51 -17.35 -18.29
CA TYR A 356 23.54 -18.41 -18.05
C TYR A 356 22.54 -17.96 -16.97
N LEU A 357 21.28 -17.75 -17.35
CA LEU A 357 20.15 -17.67 -16.42
C LEU A 357 19.46 -19.05 -16.33
N ASP A 358 18.54 -19.21 -15.39
CA ASP A 358 17.79 -20.46 -15.23
C ASP A 358 16.67 -20.68 -16.28
N GLY A 359 16.33 -19.64 -17.04
CA GLY A 359 15.36 -19.70 -18.14
C GLY A 359 15.92 -19.46 -19.53
N CYS A 360 17.16 -18.96 -19.66
CA CYS A 360 17.73 -18.55 -20.95
C CYS A 360 19.25 -18.35 -20.89
N PHE A 361 19.89 -18.32 -22.06
CA PHE A 361 21.32 -18.22 -22.29
C PHE A 361 21.64 -17.09 -23.28
N LEU A 362 22.79 -16.45 -23.10
CA LEU A 362 23.38 -15.53 -24.08
C LEU A 362 24.87 -15.80 -24.25
N ARG A 363 25.33 -15.81 -25.51
CA ARG A 363 26.74 -15.84 -25.87
C ARG A 363 27.08 -14.73 -26.87
N TYR A 364 28.11 -13.95 -26.56
CA TYR A 364 28.71 -12.93 -27.40
C TYR A 364 30.20 -13.20 -27.52
N GLU A 365 30.73 -13.24 -28.74
CA GLU A 365 32.16 -13.44 -29.01
C GLU A 365 32.58 -12.61 -30.24
N ASN A 366 33.88 -12.30 -30.35
CA ASN A 366 34.46 -11.66 -31.55
C ASN A 366 34.98 -12.67 -32.60
N TYR A 367 34.42 -13.88 -32.61
CA TYR A 367 34.75 -14.96 -33.55
C TYR A 367 33.52 -15.86 -33.78
N GLU A 368 33.54 -16.62 -34.87
CA GLU A 368 32.43 -17.51 -35.24
C GLU A 368 32.40 -18.77 -34.37
N PHE A 369 31.49 -18.81 -33.39
CA PHE A 369 31.34 -19.91 -32.44
C PHE A 369 30.17 -20.85 -32.75
N TYR A 370 29.40 -20.58 -33.80
CA TYR A 370 28.25 -21.42 -34.16
C TYR A 370 28.74 -22.83 -34.52
N GLY A 371 28.15 -23.85 -33.88
CA GLY A 371 28.60 -25.24 -33.98
C GLY A 371 29.63 -25.67 -32.94
N GLU A 372 30.19 -24.78 -32.10
CA GLU A 372 30.98 -25.20 -30.93
C GLU A 372 30.08 -25.86 -29.88
N PHE A 373 30.52 -27.00 -29.33
CA PHE A 373 29.73 -27.77 -28.37
C PHE A 373 30.43 -28.13 -27.05
N LEU A 374 31.77 -28.15 -27.01
CA LEU A 374 32.55 -28.43 -25.79
C LEU A 374 33.72 -27.44 -25.66
N ASP A 375 33.96 -26.95 -24.45
CA ASP A 375 35.09 -26.06 -24.12
C ASP A 375 35.69 -26.48 -22.76
N LYS A 376 37.00 -26.75 -22.70
CA LYS A 376 37.63 -27.22 -21.45
C LYS A 376 37.86 -26.11 -20.41
N GLU A 377 37.80 -24.85 -20.81
CA GLU A 377 38.02 -23.70 -19.95
C GLU A 377 36.69 -23.14 -19.41
N HIS A 378 35.60 -23.29 -20.17
CA HIS A 378 34.29 -22.71 -19.86
C HIS A 378 33.18 -23.74 -19.55
N ASP A 379 33.32 -25.02 -19.89
CA ASP A 379 32.33 -26.04 -19.48
C ASP A 379 32.36 -26.24 -17.95
N ALA A 380 31.31 -25.79 -17.26
CA ALA A 380 31.28 -25.72 -15.80
C ALA A 380 30.16 -26.57 -15.18
N VAL A 381 30.30 -26.90 -13.88
CA VAL A 381 29.26 -27.58 -13.10
C VAL A 381 28.99 -26.83 -11.80
N VAL A 382 27.77 -26.31 -11.67
CA VAL A 382 27.30 -25.55 -10.51
C VAL A 382 26.39 -26.45 -9.66
N CYS A 383 26.85 -26.82 -8.47
CA CYS A 383 26.13 -27.71 -7.57
C CYS A 383 25.47 -26.96 -6.40
N ASN A 384 24.28 -27.38 -5.98
CA ASN A 384 23.58 -26.75 -4.85
C ASN A 384 24.42 -26.79 -3.55
N SER A 385 24.44 -25.69 -2.79
CA SER A 385 25.23 -25.53 -1.57
C SER A 385 24.78 -26.46 -0.43
N VAL A 386 23.51 -26.89 -0.42
CA VAL A 386 22.96 -27.79 0.61
C VAL A 386 23.37 -29.24 0.33
N LYS A 387 24.39 -29.72 1.06
CA LYS A 387 24.64 -31.16 1.23
C LYS A 387 23.48 -31.78 2.02
N VAL A 388 22.99 -32.94 1.58
CA VAL A 388 22.04 -33.74 2.37
C VAL A 388 22.83 -34.46 3.46
N VAL A 389 22.68 -34.01 4.71
CA VAL A 389 23.30 -34.60 5.90
C VAL A 389 22.27 -34.61 7.03
N ASN A 390 22.18 -35.72 7.75
CA ASN A 390 21.36 -35.95 8.96
C ASN A 390 19.82 -35.95 8.80
N VAL A 391 19.29 -36.89 8.01
CA VAL A 391 18.10 -37.69 8.40
C VAL A 391 18.42 -39.17 8.13
N THR A 392 17.74 -40.09 8.84
CA THR A 392 17.92 -41.55 8.90
C THR A 392 18.59 -42.26 7.71
N LEU A 393 19.47 -43.22 8.05
CA LEU A 393 20.39 -43.94 7.15
C LEU A 393 19.78 -44.56 5.88
N GLU A 394 18.50 -44.94 5.89
CA GLU A 394 17.86 -45.63 4.76
C GLU A 394 17.58 -44.71 3.55
N LYS A 395 17.25 -43.43 3.77
CA LYS A 395 16.76 -42.53 2.70
C LYS A 395 17.85 -41.82 1.88
N ASN A 396 19.12 -42.04 2.19
CA ASN A 396 20.22 -41.29 1.57
C ASN A 396 20.88 -42.01 0.38
N LEU A 397 20.58 -43.30 0.15
CA LEU A 397 21.12 -44.05 -1.00
C LEU A 397 20.32 -43.83 -2.29
N GLU A 398 19.02 -43.56 -2.21
CA GLU A 398 18.13 -43.51 -3.39
C GLU A 398 18.28 -42.21 -4.21
N ILE A 399 18.48 -41.06 -3.56
CA ILE A 399 18.49 -39.75 -4.25
C ILE A 399 19.59 -39.63 -5.32
N PRO A 400 20.84 -40.09 -5.11
CA PRO A 400 21.86 -40.12 -6.17
C PRO A 400 21.45 -40.96 -7.38
N GLU A 401 20.82 -42.11 -7.15
CA GLU A 401 20.39 -43.01 -8.22
C GLU A 401 19.21 -42.41 -8.99
N MET A 402 18.19 -41.89 -8.30
CA MET A 402 17.07 -41.16 -8.91
C MET A 402 17.55 -39.97 -9.75
N ALA A 403 18.53 -39.22 -9.27
CA ALA A 403 19.11 -38.09 -10.01
C ALA A 403 19.94 -38.56 -11.23
N GLY A 404 20.66 -39.68 -11.11
CA GLY A 404 21.35 -40.32 -12.23
C GLY A 404 20.38 -40.81 -13.31
N GLN A 405 19.31 -41.49 -12.90
CA GLN A 405 18.25 -41.99 -13.79
C GLN A 405 17.52 -40.83 -14.49
N ALA A 406 17.13 -39.78 -13.75
CA ALA A 406 16.48 -38.60 -14.33
C ALA A 406 17.38 -37.91 -15.37
N VAL A 407 18.65 -37.64 -15.04
CA VAL A 407 19.59 -37.03 -15.99
C VAL A 407 19.75 -37.88 -17.26
N VAL A 408 19.86 -39.21 -17.14
CA VAL A 408 19.95 -40.11 -18.30
C VAL A 408 18.66 -40.11 -19.13
N GLN A 409 17.49 -40.08 -18.49
CA GLN A 409 16.20 -40.02 -19.18
C GLN A 409 16.02 -38.68 -19.92
N ALA A 410 16.31 -37.55 -19.28
CA ALA A 410 16.24 -36.23 -19.92
C ALA A 410 17.17 -36.12 -21.13
N ILE A 411 18.41 -36.63 -21.04
CA ILE A 411 19.34 -36.73 -22.18
C ILE A 411 18.75 -37.60 -23.29
N SER A 412 18.24 -38.79 -22.95
CA SER A 412 17.66 -39.70 -23.95
C SER A 412 16.42 -39.11 -24.65
N THR A 413 15.67 -38.24 -23.98
CA THR A 413 14.59 -37.47 -24.60
C THR A 413 15.15 -36.38 -25.51
N ALA A 414 16.12 -35.59 -25.03
CA ALA A 414 16.72 -34.47 -25.78
C ALA A 414 17.37 -34.90 -27.10
N THR A 415 18.15 -35.98 -27.10
CA THR A 415 18.77 -36.54 -28.31
C THR A 415 17.73 -37.04 -29.34
N GLY A 416 16.49 -37.30 -28.92
CA GLY A 416 15.38 -37.71 -29.79
C GLY A 416 14.36 -36.61 -30.14
N ASN A 417 14.46 -35.41 -29.57
CA ASN A 417 13.43 -34.37 -29.62
C ASN A 417 14.04 -32.96 -29.79
N ASP A 418 14.61 -32.71 -30.97
CA ASP A 418 15.19 -31.41 -31.40
C ASP A 418 16.10 -30.73 -30.35
N GLY A 419 16.88 -31.54 -29.64
CA GLY A 419 17.83 -31.11 -28.62
C GLY A 419 17.24 -30.83 -27.24
N TYR A 420 15.92 -30.96 -27.02
CA TYR A 420 15.26 -30.67 -25.73
C TYR A 420 14.56 -31.86 -25.09
N GLY A 421 14.78 -32.09 -23.79
CA GLY A 421 14.16 -33.20 -23.06
C GLY A 421 14.01 -32.97 -21.55
N THR A 422 12.90 -33.45 -21.01
CA THR A 422 12.56 -33.37 -19.58
C THR A 422 12.17 -34.74 -19.03
N SER A 423 12.47 -34.98 -17.75
CA SER A 423 12.14 -36.24 -17.07
C SER A 423 11.75 -36.03 -15.62
N GLU A 424 10.87 -36.90 -15.11
CA GLU A 424 10.51 -36.99 -13.70
C GLU A 424 10.65 -38.45 -13.23
N VAL A 425 11.49 -38.68 -12.22
CA VAL A 425 11.68 -40.00 -11.58
C VAL A 425 11.05 -39.98 -10.19
N LYS A 426 10.16 -40.94 -9.91
CA LYS A 426 9.38 -41.06 -8.68
C LYS A 426 9.68 -42.39 -7.99
N ILE A 427 10.09 -42.34 -6.72
CA ILE A 427 10.28 -43.51 -5.85
C ILE A 427 9.72 -43.16 -4.46
N GLY A 428 8.81 -43.99 -3.95
CA GLY A 428 8.12 -43.75 -2.67
C GLY A 428 7.40 -42.40 -2.64
N MET A 429 7.77 -41.55 -1.67
CA MET A 429 7.28 -40.16 -1.56
C MET A 429 8.28 -39.12 -2.11
N GLY A 430 9.34 -39.57 -2.80
CA GLY A 430 10.36 -38.72 -3.40
C GLY A 430 10.13 -38.49 -4.90
N SER A 431 10.61 -37.36 -5.42
CA SER A 431 10.63 -37.08 -6.85
C SER A 431 11.88 -36.29 -7.24
N VAL A 432 12.50 -36.64 -8.36
CA VAL A 432 13.62 -35.88 -8.95
C VAL A 432 13.26 -35.53 -10.38
N TYR A 433 13.50 -34.27 -10.72
CA TYR A 433 13.18 -33.67 -12.01
C TYR A 433 14.49 -33.33 -12.71
N ALA A 434 14.57 -33.56 -14.01
CA ALA A 434 15.70 -33.14 -14.83
C ALA A 434 15.26 -32.56 -16.19
N LEU A 435 16.08 -31.67 -16.73
CA LEU A 435 15.94 -30.99 -18.01
C LEU A 435 17.31 -31.00 -18.70
N ALA A 436 17.31 -31.25 -20.00
CA ALA A 436 18.46 -31.22 -20.88
C ALA A 436 18.11 -30.43 -22.16
N GLN A 437 18.95 -29.48 -22.56
CA GLN A 437 18.81 -28.71 -23.79
C GLN A 437 20.15 -28.55 -24.51
N CYS A 438 20.17 -28.74 -25.82
CA CYS A 438 21.24 -28.32 -26.72
C CYS A 438 20.88 -26.98 -27.38
N TRP A 439 21.87 -26.12 -27.59
CA TRP A 439 21.65 -24.86 -28.30
C TRP A 439 21.42 -25.08 -29.79
N LYS A 440 20.47 -24.36 -30.41
CA LYS A 440 20.04 -24.57 -31.81
C LYS A 440 21.15 -24.35 -32.85
N THR A 441 22.26 -23.71 -32.48
CA THR A 441 23.46 -23.58 -33.32
C THR A 441 24.34 -24.84 -33.37
N VAL A 442 24.02 -25.89 -32.63
CA VAL A 442 24.82 -27.12 -32.53
C VAL A 442 24.20 -28.26 -33.34
N ASN A 443 25.03 -29.02 -34.07
CA ASN A 443 24.54 -30.15 -34.86
C ASN A 443 24.21 -31.38 -33.99
N ALA A 444 23.41 -32.33 -34.50
CA ALA A 444 22.92 -33.48 -33.75
C ALA A 444 24.03 -34.32 -33.06
N SER A 445 25.17 -34.50 -33.73
CA SER A 445 26.36 -35.16 -33.15
C SER A 445 26.96 -34.38 -31.98
N GLY A 446 27.18 -33.07 -32.14
CA GLY A 446 27.73 -32.23 -31.07
C GLY A 446 26.77 -32.05 -29.89
N CYS A 447 25.46 -32.06 -30.16
CA CYS A 447 24.43 -32.10 -29.14
C CYS A 447 24.52 -33.39 -28.30
N SER A 448 24.56 -34.55 -28.97
CA SER A 448 24.74 -35.86 -28.31
C SER A 448 26.02 -35.90 -27.46
N ASP A 449 27.16 -35.52 -28.03
CA ASP A 449 28.45 -35.52 -27.32
C ASP A 449 28.47 -34.53 -26.14
N CYS A 450 27.87 -33.36 -26.32
CA CYS A 450 27.74 -32.36 -25.26
C CYS A 450 26.89 -32.88 -24.11
N LEU A 451 25.70 -33.42 -24.40
CA LEU A 451 24.80 -33.96 -23.39
C LEU A 451 25.41 -35.17 -22.66
N HIS A 452 26.15 -36.04 -23.36
CA HIS A 452 26.87 -37.13 -22.73
C HIS A 452 28.03 -36.65 -21.85
N LYS A 453 28.77 -35.60 -22.22
CA LYS A 453 29.77 -34.99 -21.33
C LYS A 453 29.10 -34.34 -20.12
N ALA A 454 28.13 -33.45 -20.33
CA ALA A 454 27.38 -32.77 -19.27
C ALA A 454 26.73 -33.76 -18.29
N GLY A 455 26.12 -34.84 -18.80
CA GLY A 455 25.50 -35.90 -18.01
C GLY A 455 26.49 -36.74 -17.20
N ASN A 456 27.75 -36.83 -17.62
CA ASN A 456 28.82 -37.44 -16.82
C ASN A 456 29.42 -36.45 -15.81
N ASP A 457 29.60 -35.18 -16.20
CA ASP A 457 30.13 -34.13 -15.35
C ASP A 457 29.18 -33.75 -14.20
N ILE A 458 27.87 -33.65 -14.44
CA ILE A 458 26.86 -33.24 -13.44
C ILE A 458 26.70 -34.26 -12.30
N ARG A 459 27.12 -35.53 -12.50
CA ARG A 459 27.16 -36.56 -11.45
C ARG A 459 28.04 -36.16 -10.27
N LYS A 460 29.04 -35.28 -10.49
CA LYS A 460 29.89 -34.68 -9.45
C LYS A 460 29.10 -33.84 -8.41
N CYS A 461 27.84 -33.48 -8.70
CA CYS A 461 26.96 -32.82 -7.73
C CYS A 461 26.27 -33.78 -6.76
N MET A 462 26.05 -35.05 -7.12
CA MET A 462 25.35 -36.02 -6.28
C MET A 462 26.18 -36.29 -5.01
N PRO A 463 25.60 -36.34 -3.79
CA PRO A 463 24.19 -36.48 -3.43
C PRO A 463 23.45 -35.15 -3.14
N ARG A 464 23.88 -33.99 -3.67
CA ARG A 464 23.19 -32.70 -3.42
C ARG A 464 21.80 -32.68 -4.07
N LYS A 465 20.88 -31.90 -3.50
CA LYS A 465 19.47 -31.75 -3.94
C LYS A 465 19.27 -31.22 -5.37
N GLY A 466 20.33 -30.71 -6.00
CA GLY A 466 20.29 -30.23 -7.37
C GLY A 466 21.68 -29.86 -7.87
N GLY A 467 21.80 -29.79 -9.19
CA GLY A 467 23.00 -29.41 -9.91
C GLY A 467 22.67 -28.94 -11.32
N LYS A 468 23.59 -28.18 -11.89
CA LYS A 468 23.51 -27.62 -13.24
C LYS A 468 24.85 -27.85 -13.94
N ALA A 469 24.85 -28.36 -15.16
CA ALA A 469 26.00 -28.39 -16.05
C ALA A 469 25.80 -27.34 -17.15
N LEU A 470 26.82 -26.52 -17.33
CA LEU A 470 26.87 -25.38 -18.23
C LEU A 470 27.96 -25.67 -19.27
N ASN A 471 27.63 -26.48 -20.27
CA ASN A 471 28.56 -26.79 -21.36
C ASN A 471 28.30 -25.84 -22.54
N THR A 472 29.33 -25.67 -23.37
CA THR A 472 29.34 -24.67 -24.45
C THR A 472 28.26 -24.89 -25.50
N GLY A 473 27.83 -26.13 -25.74
CA GLY A 473 26.72 -26.46 -26.64
C GLY A 473 25.42 -26.90 -25.97
N CYS A 474 25.36 -27.01 -24.64
CA CYS A 474 24.22 -27.60 -23.95
C CYS A 474 24.16 -27.30 -22.44
N TYR A 475 22.93 -27.25 -21.91
CA TYR A 475 22.61 -27.09 -20.50
C TYR A 475 21.89 -28.33 -19.96
N ILE A 476 22.27 -28.78 -18.76
CA ILE A 476 21.53 -29.82 -18.03
C ILE A 476 21.29 -29.35 -16.60
N ARG A 477 20.08 -29.52 -16.08
CA ARG A 477 19.72 -29.26 -14.68
C ARG A 477 18.97 -30.44 -14.07
N TYR A 478 19.25 -30.74 -12.80
CA TYR A 478 18.41 -31.62 -11.99
C TYR A 478 18.05 -30.96 -10.63
N SER A 479 16.89 -31.33 -10.07
CA SER A 479 16.38 -30.83 -8.79
C SER A 479 15.41 -31.80 -8.12
N THR A 480 15.34 -31.81 -6.79
CA THR A 480 14.25 -32.50 -6.03
C THR A 480 12.93 -31.71 -6.00
N THR A 481 12.76 -30.72 -6.87
CA THR A 481 11.53 -29.91 -7.04
C THR A 481 11.33 -29.62 -8.53
N LYS A 482 10.08 -29.61 -9.03
CA LYS A 482 9.79 -29.25 -10.42
C LYS A 482 10.23 -27.80 -10.68
N PHE A 483 10.76 -27.53 -11.88
CA PHE A 483 11.30 -26.23 -12.29
C PHE A 483 11.08 -25.92 -13.78
N TYR A 484 10.30 -26.75 -14.47
CA TYR A 484 10.00 -26.63 -15.90
C TYR A 484 8.49 -26.75 -16.13
N ASN A 485 8.01 -26.12 -17.19
CA ASN A 485 6.61 -26.11 -17.58
C ASN A 485 6.23 -27.36 -18.38
N ASP A 486 4.94 -27.69 -18.38
CA ASP A 486 4.39 -28.75 -19.23
C ASP A 486 3.98 -28.15 -20.59
N LYS A 487 4.38 -28.77 -21.70
CA LYS A 487 4.05 -28.26 -23.05
C LYS A 487 2.53 -28.38 -23.31
N VAL A 488 1.95 -27.32 -23.88
CA VAL A 488 0.51 -27.22 -24.19
C VAL A 488 0.26 -27.62 -25.65
N ASP A 489 -0.78 -28.41 -25.88
CA ASP A 489 -1.07 -29.05 -27.17
C ASP A 489 -1.88 -28.16 -28.13
N ASP A 490 -1.55 -28.16 -29.43
CA ASP A 490 -2.03 -27.14 -30.36
C ASP A 490 -3.47 -27.36 -30.83
N SER A 491 -4.39 -26.67 -30.16
CA SER A 491 -5.83 -26.68 -30.42
C SER A 491 -6.41 -25.26 -30.60
N GLY A 492 -5.55 -24.27 -30.88
CA GLY A 492 -5.88 -22.84 -30.74
C GLY A 492 -6.81 -22.24 -31.81
N GLU A 493 -6.86 -22.81 -33.02
CA GLU A 493 -7.48 -22.13 -34.18
C GLU A 493 -9.01 -22.02 -34.09
N VAL A 494 -9.67 -23.06 -33.57
CA VAL A 494 -11.14 -23.10 -33.43
C VAL A 494 -11.62 -22.07 -32.40
N MET A 495 -10.87 -21.88 -31.31
CA MET A 495 -11.23 -20.99 -30.21
C MET A 495 -11.34 -19.53 -30.66
N ARG A 496 -10.42 -19.05 -31.52
CA ARG A 496 -10.46 -17.69 -32.07
C ARG A 496 -11.73 -17.43 -32.90
N LYS A 497 -12.18 -18.43 -33.66
CA LYS A 497 -13.41 -18.35 -34.48
C LYS A 497 -14.67 -18.33 -33.62
N VAL A 498 -14.74 -19.13 -32.56
CA VAL A 498 -15.86 -19.12 -31.60
C VAL A 498 -15.95 -17.79 -30.84
N LEU A 499 -14.81 -17.26 -30.37
CA LEU A 499 -14.79 -16.02 -29.58
C LEU A 499 -15.34 -14.81 -30.37
N ALA A 500 -14.98 -14.69 -31.65
CA ALA A 500 -15.49 -13.64 -32.53
C ALA A 500 -17.03 -13.69 -32.69
N VAL A 501 -17.61 -14.90 -32.81
CA VAL A 501 -19.06 -15.09 -32.94
C VAL A 501 -19.80 -14.71 -31.65
N VAL A 502 -19.26 -15.09 -30.48
CA VAL A 502 -19.86 -14.75 -29.17
C VAL A 502 -19.85 -13.23 -28.92
N LEU A 503 -18.77 -12.54 -29.31
CA LEU A 503 -18.67 -11.07 -29.21
C LEU A 503 -19.64 -10.35 -30.17
N ALA A 504 -19.90 -10.91 -31.36
CA ALA A 504 -20.89 -10.37 -32.30
C ALA A 504 -22.34 -10.54 -31.81
N ILE A 505 -22.69 -11.72 -31.26
CA ILE A 505 -24.05 -12.00 -30.77
C ILE A 505 -24.38 -11.14 -29.53
N SER A 506 -23.43 -11.02 -28.59
CA SER A 506 -23.63 -10.23 -27.37
C SER A 506 -23.78 -8.73 -27.65
N SER A 507 -22.97 -8.16 -28.55
CA SER A 507 -23.09 -6.75 -28.96
C SER A 507 -24.40 -6.45 -29.69
N PHE A 508 -24.88 -7.34 -30.56
CA PHE A 508 -26.18 -7.21 -31.22
C PHE A 508 -27.36 -7.26 -30.21
N SER A 509 -27.26 -8.13 -29.22
CA SER A 509 -28.28 -8.28 -28.17
C SER A 509 -28.37 -7.03 -27.28
N LEU A 510 -27.24 -6.39 -26.99
CA LEU A 510 -27.17 -5.15 -26.22
C LEU A 510 -27.81 -3.97 -26.98
N LEU A 511 -27.57 -3.85 -28.29
CA LEU A 511 -28.17 -2.82 -29.14
C LEU A 511 -29.70 -2.97 -29.26
N ALA A 512 -30.21 -4.20 -29.36
CA ALA A 512 -31.65 -4.46 -29.38
C ALA A 512 -32.33 -4.02 -28.06
N MET A 513 -31.72 -4.31 -26.92
CA MET A 513 -32.20 -3.88 -25.60
C MET A 513 -32.19 -2.35 -25.43
N LEU A 514 -31.15 -1.67 -25.93
CA LEU A 514 -31.07 -0.21 -25.95
C LEU A 514 -32.15 0.43 -26.83
N GLY A 515 -32.43 -0.14 -28.02
CA GLY A 515 -33.51 0.31 -28.89
C GLY A 515 -34.89 0.21 -28.21
N ALA A 516 -35.16 -0.92 -27.53
CA ALA A 516 -36.39 -1.10 -26.77
C ALA A 516 -36.51 -0.12 -25.60
N PHE A 517 -35.41 0.16 -24.87
CA PHE A 517 -35.40 1.08 -23.74
C PHE A 517 -35.67 2.54 -24.15
N VAL A 518 -35.10 3.00 -25.27
CA VAL A 518 -35.39 4.33 -25.83
C VAL A 518 -36.83 4.42 -26.33
N GLY A 519 -37.37 3.37 -26.95
CA GLY A 519 -38.78 3.31 -27.35
C GLY A 519 -39.77 3.38 -26.18
N TYR A 520 -39.39 2.85 -25.01
CA TYR A 520 -40.23 2.82 -23.81
C TYR A 520 -40.23 4.15 -23.00
N THR A 521 -39.27 5.05 -23.26
CA THR A 521 -39.02 6.25 -22.42
C THR A 521 -39.47 7.58 -23.04
N GLY A 522 -40.43 7.52 -23.97
CA GLY A 522 -41.08 8.72 -24.55
C GLY A 522 -41.80 9.59 -23.50
N PRO A 523 -41.74 10.94 -23.60
CA PRO A 523 -42.16 11.83 -22.50
C PRO A 523 -43.68 12.04 -22.40
N SER A 524 -44.22 11.91 -21.19
CA SER A 524 -45.56 12.39 -20.81
C SER A 524 -45.50 13.55 -19.81
N LYS A 525 -46.59 14.29 -19.64
CA LYS A 525 -46.59 15.70 -19.15
C LYS A 525 -47.31 15.92 -17.81
N THR A 526 -46.69 16.73 -16.93
CA THR A 526 -47.30 17.52 -15.81
C THR A 526 -47.99 16.70 -14.67
N SER A 527 -48.34 17.20 -13.48
CA SER A 527 -48.21 18.53 -12.82
C SER A 527 -48.40 18.40 -11.29
N LYS A 528 -47.76 19.27 -10.48
CA LYS A 528 -48.27 19.84 -9.18
C LYS A 528 -48.55 18.86 -7.98
N ASP A 529 -48.65 19.27 -6.71
CA ASP A 529 -48.21 20.48 -5.97
C ASP A 529 -48.00 20.14 -4.45
N ASN A 530 -47.55 21.12 -3.66
CA ASN A 530 -47.13 21.06 -2.24
C ASN A 530 -48.21 20.62 -1.20
N HIS A 531 -47.80 20.13 0.00
CA HIS A 531 -47.74 20.95 1.24
C HIS A 531 -47.10 20.26 2.49
N LEU A 532 -46.92 21.03 3.58
CA LEU A 532 -46.17 20.76 4.82
C LEU A 532 -46.86 19.85 5.87
N LEU A 533 -46.05 19.17 6.71
CA LEU A 533 -46.07 19.38 8.18
C LEU A 533 -44.70 19.05 8.83
N SER A 534 -44.54 19.32 10.14
CA SER A 534 -43.25 19.58 10.80
C SER A 534 -43.33 19.22 12.33
N ILE A 535 -42.30 19.30 13.20
CA ILE A 535 -41.00 19.99 13.14
C ILE A 535 -39.75 19.06 13.35
N PRO A 536 -39.25 18.66 14.56
CA PRO A 536 -37.81 18.35 14.73
C PRO A 536 -37.52 16.98 15.45
N LEU A 537 -36.34 16.60 15.97
CA LEU A 537 -35.02 17.25 16.11
C LEU A 537 -33.87 16.21 16.00
N GLY A 538 -32.86 16.46 15.14
CA GLY A 538 -31.45 16.16 15.47
C GLY A 538 -30.83 14.76 15.25
N ARG A 539 -30.66 14.29 13.99
CA ARG A 539 -29.45 13.50 13.60
C ARG A 539 -29.16 13.25 12.11
N ASN A 540 -30.10 13.46 11.18
CA ASN A 540 -30.09 12.75 9.89
C ASN A 540 -29.24 13.33 8.73
N ASN A 541 -28.56 14.48 8.88
CA ASN A 541 -27.84 15.09 7.75
C ASN A 541 -26.65 14.26 7.22
N PHE A 542 -26.07 13.36 8.02
CA PHE A 542 -24.95 12.51 7.60
C PHE A 542 -25.30 11.37 6.63
N ILE A 543 -26.58 11.18 6.27
CA ILE A 543 -27.03 10.05 5.42
C ILE A 543 -27.69 10.52 4.11
N ARG A 544 -27.92 11.84 3.91
CA ARG A 544 -28.67 12.36 2.74
C ARG A 544 -27.87 13.06 1.64
N LEU A 545 -26.54 13.18 1.74
CA LEU A 545 -25.72 13.76 0.64
C LEU A 545 -25.12 12.70 -0.32
N SER A 546 -24.80 11.49 0.15
CA SER A 546 -24.05 10.45 -0.59
C SER A 546 -24.81 9.78 -1.75
N SER A 547 -25.92 10.36 -2.21
CA SER A 547 -26.70 9.88 -3.37
C SER A 547 -27.28 11.02 -4.21
N ALA A 548 -26.97 12.27 -3.89
CA ALA A 548 -27.36 13.46 -4.67
C ALA A 548 -26.14 14.27 -5.13
N ALA A 549 -24.99 14.16 -4.46
CA ALA A 549 -23.74 14.83 -4.82
C ALA A 549 -22.96 14.13 -5.95
N ILE A 550 -23.17 12.82 -6.18
CA ILE A 550 -22.56 12.07 -7.30
C ILE A 550 -23.37 12.35 -8.59
N ASN A 551 -23.46 13.61 -8.98
CA ASN A 551 -24.29 14.11 -10.06
C ASN A 551 -23.41 14.69 -11.18
N SER A 552 -23.06 13.82 -12.15
CA SER A 552 -22.53 14.08 -13.51
C SER A 552 -21.32 15.01 -13.75
N LYS A 553 -20.89 15.83 -12.78
CA LYS A 553 -20.02 17.00 -13.02
C LYS A 553 -18.57 16.82 -12.56
N LEU A 554 -18.28 15.76 -11.80
CA LEU A 554 -16.96 15.44 -11.23
C LEU A 554 -16.37 14.12 -11.76
N ASN A 555 -17.07 13.39 -12.63
CA ASN A 555 -16.59 12.10 -13.16
C ASN A 555 -15.86 12.30 -14.50
N PHE A 556 -14.59 11.93 -14.54
CA PHE A 556 -13.80 11.80 -15.76
C PHE A 556 -13.71 10.32 -16.15
N LYS A 557 -13.74 10.06 -17.47
CA LYS A 557 -13.45 8.73 -18.02
C LYS A 557 -11.95 8.43 -17.94
N TYR A 558 -11.60 7.19 -17.62
CA TYR A 558 -10.20 6.79 -17.45
C TYR A 558 -9.38 7.02 -18.74
N GLU A 559 -9.90 6.64 -19.91
CA GLU A 559 -9.21 6.75 -21.19
C GLU A 559 -9.03 8.21 -21.63
N THR A 560 -9.81 9.14 -21.06
CA THR A 560 -9.64 10.59 -21.29
C THR A 560 -8.46 11.12 -20.48
N LEU A 561 -8.27 10.63 -19.25
CA LEU A 561 -7.14 11.02 -18.41
C LEU A 561 -5.84 10.35 -18.85
N GLU A 562 -5.89 9.07 -19.24
CA GLU A 562 -4.77 8.34 -19.82
C GLU A 562 -4.25 9.03 -21.10
N LYS A 563 -5.13 9.43 -22.02
CA LYS A 563 -4.73 10.21 -23.20
C LYS A 563 -4.22 11.60 -22.85
N ALA A 564 -4.83 12.28 -21.87
CA ALA A 564 -4.36 13.59 -21.40
C ALA A 564 -2.93 13.52 -20.83
N THR A 565 -2.60 12.47 -20.07
CA THR A 565 -1.28 12.22 -19.48
C THR A 565 -0.32 11.49 -20.42
N ASP A 566 -0.69 11.23 -21.69
CA ASP A 566 0.10 10.46 -22.66
C ASP A 566 0.52 9.09 -22.09
N SER A 567 -0.46 8.27 -21.73
CA SER A 567 -0.28 6.96 -21.09
C SER A 567 0.56 7.02 -19.80
N PHE A 568 0.38 8.11 -19.03
CA PHE A 568 1.18 8.41 -17.83
C PHE A 568 2.69 8.50 -18.09
N ASN A 569 3.08 9.13 -19.21
CA ASN A 569 4.46 9.35 -19.62
C ASN A 569 5.33 9.89 -18.46
N PRO A 570 6.46 9.25 -18.11
CA PRO A 570 7.38 9.73 -17.09
C PRO A 570 7.85 11.18 -17.29
N LEU A 571 7.97 11.65 -18.53
CA LEU A 571 8.34 13.04 -18.85
C LEU A 571 7.27 14.06 -18.46
N LYS A 572 6.02 13.64 -18.25
CA LYS A 572 4.92 14.48 -17.74
C LYS A 572 4.72 14.37 -16.23
N LYS A 573 5.56 13.61 -15.51
CA LYS A 573 5.44 13.42 -14.05
C LYS A 573 5.86 14.69 -13.31
N LEU A 574 4.94 15.22 -12.49
CA LEU A 574 5.13 16.42 -11.67
C LEU A 574 5.70 16.09 -10.28
N GLY A 575 5.46 14.89 -9.78
CA GLY A 575 5.95 14.45 -8.47
C GLY A 575 5.47 13.06 -8.07
N GLU A 576 5.91 12.62 -6.89
CA GLU A 576 5.56 11.34 -6.26
C GLU A 576 5.55 11.49 -4.74
N GLY A 577 4.61 10.81 -4.08
CA GLY A 577 4.50 10.77 -2.63
C GLY A 577 3.82 9.49 -2.16
N GLY A 578 3.68 9.31 -0.85
CA GLY A 578 3.21 8.06 -0.25
C GLY A 578 1.81 7.58 -0.70
N ALA A 579 0.99 8.47 -1.26
CA ALA A 579 -0.33 8.14 -1.80
C ALA A 579 -0.34 7.84 -3.32
N GLY A 580 0.67 8.24 -4.10
CA GLY A 580 0.64 8.12 -5.56
C GLY A 580 1.68 8.96 -6.32
N SER A 581 1.65 8.85 -7.65
CA SER A 581 2.38 9.73 -8.58
C SER A 581 1.44 10.78 -9.19
N VAL A 582 1.94 11.98 -9.45
CA VAL A 582 1.15 13.08 -10.04
C VAL A 582 1.69 13.41 -11.43
N TYR A 583 0.81 13.56 -12.43
CA TYR A 583 1.15 13.80 -13.83
C TYR A 583 0.45 15.05 -14.37
N LYS A 584 1.12 15.78 -15.26
CA LYS A 584 0.54 16.87 -16.05
C LYS A 584 -0.29 16.27 -17.18
N GLY A 585 -1.58 16.60 -17.22
CA GLY A 585 -2.49 16.19 -18.29
C GLY A 585 -3.04 17.39 -19.05
N THR A 586 -3.33 17.23 -20.34
CA THR A 586 -4.08 18.21 -21.14
C THR A 586 -5.39 17.57 -21.59
N LEU A 587 -6.52 18.09 -21.11
CA LEU A 587 -7.86 17.58 -21.45
C LEU A 587 -8.22 17.87 -22.92
N PRO A 588 -9.20 17.15 -23.51
CA PRO A 588 -9.64 17.37 -24.89
C PRO A 588 -10.19 18.78 -25.19
N ASP A 589 -10.54 19.55 -24.17
CA ASP A 589 -10.98 20.95 -24.26
C ASP A 589 -9.82 21.97 -24.08
N GLY A 590 -8.57 21.49 -24.06
CA GLY A 590 -7.36 22.29 -23.92
C GLY A 590 -6.98 22.64 -22.47
N ARG A 591 -7.80 22.31 -21.46
CA ARG A 591 -7.48 22.62 -20.06
C ARG A 591 -6.34 21.74 -19.55
N THR A 592 -5.31 22.38 -18.99
CA THR A 592 -4.23 21.68 -18.27
C THR A 592 -4.68 21.30 -16.86
N VAL A 593 -4.41 20.08 -16.44
CA VAL A 593 -4.80 19.50 -15.14
C VAL A 593 -3.66 18.71 -14.51
N ALA A 594 -3.71 18.53 -13.19
CA ALA A 594 -2.84 17.61 -12.47
C ALA A 594 -3.60 16.32 -12.13
N VAL A 595 -3.12 15.17 -12.62
CA VAL A 595 -3.74 13.85 -12.44
C VAL A 595 -2.93 13.06 -11.41
N LYS A 596 -3.49 12.89 -10.21
CA LYS A 596 -2.93 12.07 -9.11
C LYS A 596 -3.36 10.62 -9.31
N ARG A 597 -2.42 9.78 -9.74
CA ARG A 597 -2.53 8.32 -9.92
C ARG A 597 -2.18 7.64 -8.59
N LEU A 598 -3.19 7.14 -7.89
CA LEU A 598 -3.07 6.62 -6.53
C LEU A 598 -2.56 5.18 -6.50
N PHE A 599 -1.61 4.86 -5.60
CA PHE A 599 -0.98 3.53 -5.57
C PHE A 599 -1.90 2.41 -5.06
N PHE A 600 -2.09 1.38 -5.88
CA PHE A 600 -3.05 0.29 -5.67
C PHE A 600 -2.67 -0.73 -4.55
N ASN A 601 -1.53 -0.55 -3.88
CA ASN A 601 -0.92 -1.57 -3.01
C ASN A 601 -0.89 -1.22 -1.50
N THR A 602 -1.70 -0.25 -1.04
CA THR A 602 -1.78 0.10 0.39
C THR A 602 -3.22 0.10 0.91
N ARG A 603 -3.40 -0.26 2.19
CA ARG A 603 -4.71 -0.25 2.87
C ARG A 603 -5.28 1.17 3.09
N GLN A 604 -4.56 2.21 2.67
CA GLN A 604 -4.83 3.61 2.94
C GLN A 604 -5.54 4.32 1.76
N TRP A 605 -5.32 3.82 0.54
CA TRP A 605 -5.87 4.31 -0.73
C TRP A 605 -7.38 4.61 -0.70
N VAL A 606 -8.18 3.72 -0.08
CA VAL A 606 -9.65 3.88 0.02
C VAL A 606 -10.03 5.06 0.91
N ASP A 607 -9.36 5.20 2.06
CA ASP A 607 -9.58 6.31 2.99
C ASP A 607 -9.17 7.62 2.31
N ASP A 608 -7.96 7.69 1.74
CA ASP A 608 -7.42 8.90 1.13
C ASP A 608 -8.29 9.38 -0.04
N PHE A 609 -8.71 8.48 -0.95
CA PHE A 609 -9.64 8.80 -2.04
C PHE A 609 -10.99 9.33 -1.53
N PHE A 610 -11.59 8.71 -0.50
CA PHE A 610 -12.88 9.18 0.02
C PHE A 610 -12.78 10.44 0.88
N ASN A 611 -11.63 10.75 1.49
CA ASN A 611 -11.39 12.06 2.10
C ASN A 611 -11.32 13.13 1.01
N GLU A 612 -10.53 12.89 -0.05
CA GLU A 612 -10.37 13.86 -1.14
C GLU A 612 -11.69 14.07 -1.92
N VAL A 613 -12.48 13.02 -2.22
CA VAL A 613 -13.77 13.23 -2.93
C VAL A 613 -14.87 13.82 -2.04
N ASN A 614 -15.04 13.37 -0.78
CA ASN A 614 -16.21 13.79 0.03
C ASN A 614 -15.98 15.02 0.92
N LEU A 615 -14.74 15.37 1.26
CA LEU A 615 -14.46 16.47 2.21
C LEU A 615 -13.97 17.76 1.54
N ILE A 616 -13.36 17.68 0.35
CA ILE A 616 -12.86 18.87 -0.37
C ILE A 616 -13.56 19.16 -1.71
N GLY A 617 -14.46 18.29 -2.20
CA GLY A 617 -15.11 18.46 -3.50
C GLY A 617 -15.91 19.77 -3.66
N ASP A 618 -16.51 20.26 -2.57
CA ASP A 618 -17.23 21.54 -2.52
C ASP A 618 -16.37 22.71 -2.00
N ILE A 619 -15.12 22.47 -1.57
CA ILE A 619 -14.24 23.51 -1.03
C ILE A 619 -13.69 24.38 -2.15
N GLN A 620 -13.84 25.69 -2.00
CA GLN A 620 -13.29 26.68 -2.93
C GLN A 620 -12.74 27.88 -2.14
N HIS A 621 -11.42 28.04 -2.17
CA HIS A 621 -10.70 29.15 -1.54
C HIS A 621 -9.43 29.45 -2.36
N LYS A 622 -9.02 30.72 -2.43
CA LYS A 622 -7.86 31.15 -3.26
C LYS A 622 -6.55 30.41 -2.89
N ASN A 623 -6.39 30.04 -1.62
CA ASN A 623 -5.20 29.35 -1.09
C ASN A 623 -5.36 27.83 -0.89
N LEU A 624 -6.34 27.18 -1.53
CA LEU A 624 -6.51 25.72 -1.47
C LEU A 624 -6.55 25.17 -2.90
N VAL A 625 -5.83 24.08 -3.19
CA VAL A 625 -5.83 23.47 -4.53
C VAL A 625 -7.19 22.83 -4.80
N LYS A 626 -7.85 23.29 -5.86
CA LYS A 626 -9.20 22.84 -6.22
C LYS A 626 -9.21 21.45 -6.86
N LEU A 627 -9.99 20.53 -6.27
CA LEU A 627 -10.37 19.28 -6.91
C LEU A 627 -11.33 19.58 -8.08
N LEU A 628 -11.04 19.04 -9.26
CA LEU A 628 -11.86 19.16 -10.46
C LEU A 628 -12.69 17.90 -10.73
N GLY A 629 -12.28 16.75 -10.20
CA GLY A 629 -13.02 15.50 -10.30
C GLY A 629 -12.19 14.25 -10.01
N CYS A 630 -12.74 13.08 -10.36
CA CYS A 630 -12.11 11.78 -10.19
C CYS A 630 -12.44 10.84 -11.37
N SER A 631 -11.68 9.74 -11.49
CA SER A 631 -12.03 8.60 -12.35
C SER A 631 -12.12 7.33 -11.51
N LEU A 632 -13.20 6.59 -11.69
CA LEU A 632 -13.50 5.30 -11.05
C LEU A 632 -13.78 4.18 -12.06
N GLU A 633 -13.70 4.48 -13.37
CA GLU A 633 -14.15 3.58 -14.45
C GLU A 633 -13.03 2.67 -15.02
N GLY A 634 -11.78 2.85 -14.55
CA GLY A 634 -10.60 2.14 -15.05
C GLY A 634 -9.95 1.18 -14.04
N PRO A 635 -8.79 0.58 -14.38
CA PRO A 635 -8.05 -0.33 -13.51
C PRO A 635 -7.48 0.36 -12.26
N GLU A 636 -7.38 1.70 -12.28
CA GLU A 636 -6.84 2.52 -11.21
C GLU A 636 -7.76 3.73 -10.97
N SER A 637 -7.88 4.17 -9.70
CA SER A 637 -8.60 5.40 -9.38
C SER A 637 -7.67 6.60 -9.44
N LEU A 638 -8.16 7.63 -10.14
CA LEU A 638 -7.41 8.85 -10.41
C LEU A 638 -8.15 10.05 -9.81
N LEU A 639 -7.41 11.03 -9.30
CA LEU A 639 -7.95 12.31 -8.85
C LEU A 639 -7.42 13.44 -9.73
N VAL A 640 -8.29 14.36 -10.13
CA VAL A 640 -8.01 15.42 -11.09
C VAL A 640 -8.10 16.76 -10.38
N TYR A 641 -7.00 17.49 -10.37
CA TYR A 641 -6.85 18.80 -9.74
C TYR A 641 -6.58 19.88 -10.78
N GLU A 642 -6.76 21.15 -10.40
CA GLU A 642 -6.17 22.25 -11.14
C GLU A 642 -4.65 22.07 -11.25
N TYR A 643 -4.07 22.36 -12.42
CA TYR A 643 -2.63 22.42 -12.56
C TYR A 643 -2.11 23.73 -11.97
N VAL A 644 -1.08 23.64 -11.13
CA VAL A 644 -0.44 24.77 -10.46
C VAL A 644 1.01 24.87 -10.96
N GLN A 645 1.39 26.04 -11.44
CA GLN A 645 2.47 26.21 -12.41
C GLN A 645 3.87 26.17 -11.78
N ASN A 646 4.11 26.97 -10.73
CA ASN A 646 5.45 27.17 -10.16
C ASN A 646 5.86 26.08 -9.15
N SER A 647 5.30 24.87 -9.28
CA SER A 647 5.62 23.68 -8.47
C SER A 647 5.42 23.88 -6.95
N SER A 648 6.07 23.04 -6.13
CA SER A 648 6.03 23.09 -4.67
C SER A 648 7.08 24.02 -4.06
N LEU A 649 6.75 24.64 -2.92
CA LEU A 649 7.59 25.62 -2.22
C LEU A 649 8.96 25.06 -1.84
N ASP A 650 9.07 23.75 -1.53
CA ASP A 650 10.35 23.11 -1.20
C ASP A 650 11.32 23.00 -2.39
N GLN A 651 10.80 23.03 -3.63
CA GLN A 651 11.59 23.02 -4.85
C GLN A 651 12.11 24.41 -5.23
N ILE A 652 11.41 25.48 -4.83
CA ILE A 652 11.89 26.86 -5.01
C ILE A 652 12.85 27.24 -3.88
N MET A 653 12.52 26.90 -2.63
CA MET A 653 13.30 27.29 -1.46
C MET A 653 14.63 26.52 -1.29
N PHE A 654 14.73 25.28 -1.76
CA PHE A 654 15.84 24.37 -1.37
C PHE A 654 16.50 23.59 -2.51
N ARG A 655 16.13 23.85 -3.77
CA ARG A 655 16.79 23.22 -4.91
C ARG A 655 18.10 23.95 -5.19
N LYS A 656 19.22 23.30 -4.87
CA LYS A 656 20.55 23.78 -5.29
C LYS A 656 20.56 24.01 -6.80
N SER A 657 21.22 25.08 -7.24
CA SER A 657 21.76 25.16 -8.59
C SER A 657 22.68 23.97 -8.83
N PHE A 658 22.53 23.31 -9.97
CA PHE A 658 23.48 22.31 -10.47
C PHE A 658 24.54 23.03 -11.33
N ASP A 659 25.19 24.01 -10.71
CA ASP A 659 26.25 24.81 -11.28
C ASP A 659 27.39 24.86 -10.25
N GLU A 660 28.60 24.54 -10.72
CA GLU A 660 29.88 24.35 -9.99
C GLU A 660 29.96 23.25 -8.91
N PRO A 661 30.81 22.21 -9.10
CA PRO A 661 31.13 21.22 -8.07
C PRO A 661 32.20 21.75 -7.11
N ASN A 662 31.79 22.42 -6.04
CA ASN A 662 32.73 22.93 -5.04
C ASN A 662 33.20 21.80 -4.10
N CYS A 663 34.42 21.30 -4.35
CA CYS A 663 34.97 20.07 -3.76
C CYS A 663 35.59 20.28 -2.37
N ASP A 664 34.77 20.46 -1.31
CA ASP A 664 35.32 20.81 0.01
C ASP A 664 34.51 20.30 1.23
N PHE A 665 34.19 18.99 1.30
CA PHE A 665 33.88 18.32 2.59
C PHE A 665 33.93 16.76 2.60
N PHE A 666 35.11 16.14 2.51
CA PHE A 666 35.30 14.75 2.98
C PHE A 666 36.76 14.41 3.34
N ASP A 667 37.14 14.72 4.58
CA ASP A 667 38.21 14.07 5.34
C ASP A 667 37.85 14.28 6.84
N THR A 668 37.91 13.32 7.76
CA THR A 668 38.81 12.16 7.86
C THR A 668 38.15 10.87 8.39
N HIS A 669 38.70 9.72 7.95
CA HIS A 669 38.66 8.35 8.53
C HIS A 669 37.29 7.77 8.98
N PHE A 670 36.70 6.76 8.33
CA PHE A 670 37.29 5.51 7.80
C PHE A 670 36.54 5.08 6.51
N ASP A 671 37.15 5.00 5.32
CA ASP A 671 38.19 4.06 4.81
C ASP A 671 37.59 2.73 4.25
N ILE A 672 37.81 2.24 3.00
CA ILE A 672 38.71 2.56 1.86
C ILE A 672 38.09 1.95 0.55
N PRO A 673 38.42 2.30 -0.72
CA PRO A 673 38.61 3.59 -1.41
C PRO A 673 37.70 3.78 -2.66
N LEU A 674 37.77 4.96 -3.31
CA LEU A 674 37.50 5.08 -4.76
C LEU A 674 38.79 4.94 -5.58
N ILE A 675 38.70 4.24 -6.71
CA ILE A 675 39.58 4.38 -7.89
C ILE A 675 38.64 4.44 -9.12
N TYR A 676 39.05 5.12 -10.21
CA TYR A 676 38.25 5.45 -11.40
C TYR A 676 37.29 6.65 -11.29
N CYS A 677 37.75 7.73 -10.65
CA CYS A 677 37.53 9.07 -11.18
C CYS A 677 38.89 9.74 -11.40
N TYR A 678 39.00 10.59 -12.44
CA TYR A 678 40.24 11.24 -12.91
C TYR A 678 41.39 10.30 -13.37
N ARG A 679 41.19 9.67 -14.54
CA ARG A 679 42.28 9.49 -15.51
C ARG A 679 41.77 9.51 -16.97
N LEU A 680 41.05 10.58 -17.33
CA LEU A 680 40.67 10.90 -18.72
C LEU A 680 40.46 12.41 -18.91
N LEU A 681 41.54 13.17 -18.72
CA LEU A 681 41.68 14.55 -19.22
C LEU A 681 43.09 14.72 -19.78
N ASP A 682 43.32 14.18 -20.97
CA ASP A 682 44.33 14.70 -21.90
C ASP A 682 44.01 14.28 -23.34
N LEU A 683 44.60 14.99 -24.30
CA LEU A 683 44.62 14.78 -25.75
C LEU A 683 43.34 15.05 -26.58
N SER A 684 43.33 16.30 -27.09
CA SER A 684 42.94 16.75 -28.45
C SER A 684 41.45 16.77 -28.89
N GLU A 685 40.91 18.00 -28.90
CA GLU A 685 40.38 18.67 -30.10
C GLU A 685 39.39 17.91 -31.01
N ASN A 686 38.09 17.99 -30.69
CA ASN A 686 36.99 18.23 -31.66
C ASN A 686 35.60 18.50 -31.01
N ILE A 687 35.52 18.69 -29.69
CA ILE A 687 34.25 18.53 -28.93
C ILE A 687 33.43 19.85 -28.78
N GLU A 688 33.88 20.98 -29.31
CA GLU A 688 33.07 22.22 -29.30
C GLU A 688 31.81 22.12 -30.19
N ASN A 689 31.92 21.54 -31.39
CA ASN A 689 30.82 21.48 -32.37
C ASN A 689 29.69 20.48 -32.01
N ILE A 690 29.90 19.58 -31.04
CA ILE A 690 28.88 18.59 -30.63
C ILE A 690 28.10 19.08 -29.40
N PHE A 691 28.79 19.61 -28.38
CA PHE A 691 28.11 20.12 -27.17
C PHE A 691 27.18 21.30 -27.46
N GLY A 692 27.57 22.20 -28.38
CA GLY A 692 26.72 23.32 -28.80
C GLY A 692 25.37 22.90 -29.41
N ARG A 693 25.24 21.67 -29.94
CA ARG A 693 24.02 21.20 -30.60
C ARG A 693 23.15 20.29 -29.73
N TRP A 694 23.72 19.72 -28.67
CA TRP A 694 22.98 19.01 -27.62
C TRP A 694 22.46 19.95 -26.52
N SER A 695 23.11 21.10 -26.28
CA SER A 695 22.62 22.09 -25.32
C SER A 695 21.30 22.73 -25.77
N GLU A 696 21.18 23.16 -27.03
CA GLU A 696 19.98 23.86 -27.53
C GLU A 696 18.70 23.01 -27.43
N ASN A 697 18.76 21.72 -27.76
CA ASN A 697 17.58 20.86 -27.84
C ASN A 697 17.04 20.41 -26.47
N ILE A 698 17.87 20.42 -25.41
CA ILE A 698 17.42 20.17 -24.03
C ILE A 698 16.84 21.45 -23.39
N TYR A 699 17.16 22.64 -23.91
CA TYR A 699 16.75 23.92 -23.33
C TYR A 699 15.30 24.36 -23.66
N LEU A 700 14.64 23.77 -24.67
CA LEU A 700 13.34 24.27 -25.15
C LEU A 700 12.13 24.01 -24.24
N HIS A 701 12.24 23.11 -23.26
CA HIS A 701 11.21 22.90 -22.22
C HIS A 701 11.77 22.84 -20.79
N ALA A 702 12.96 23.42 -20.56
CA ALA A 702 13.39 23.75 -19.21
C ALA A 702 12.54 24.92 -18.67
N ASP A 703 11.99 24.77 -17.46
CA ASP A 703 11.05 25.74 -16.89
C ASP A 703 11.70 27.11 -16.65
N LYS A 704 10.92 28.19 -16.77
CA LYS A 704 11.44 29.58 -16.80
C LYS A 704 12.06 30.05 -15.48
N ASN A 705 11.81 29.34 -14.38
CA ASN A 705 12.18 29.75 -13.03
C ASN A 705 13.56 29.21 -12.58
N LYS A 706 14.56 29.19 -13.47
CA LYS A 706 15.96 28.93 -13.09
C LYS A 706 16.46 30.05 -12.16
N GLY A 707 16.62 29.75 -10.87
CA GLY A 707 17.31 30.61 -9.90
C GLY A 707 16.47 31.71 -9.23
N GLN A 708 15.14 31.60 -9.19
CA GLN A 708 14.30 32.61 -8.52
C GLN A 708 14.33 32.47 -6.98
N THR A 709 15.30 33.12 -6.35
CA THR A 709 15.33 33.31 -4.88
C THR A 709 14.12 34.16 -4.44
N LEU A 710 13.25 33.60 -3.59
CA LEU A 710 12.08 34.31 -3.07
C LEU A 710 12.49 35.46 -2.14
N THR A 711 12.02 36.66 -2.44
CA THR A 711 12.21 37.87 -1.62
C THR A 711 11.45 37.78 -0.30
N TRP A 712 11.75 38.67 0.66
CA TRP A 712 11.01 38.70 1.92
C TRP A 712 9.50 38.88 1.71
N GLN A 713 9.09 39.83 0.87
CA GLN A 713 7.67 40.09 0.61
C GLN A 713 6.97 38.85 0.06
N GLN A 714 7.58 38.15 -0.92
CA GLN A 714 7.02 36.92 -1.47
C GLN A 714 6.87 35.83 -0.41
N ARG A 715 7.87 35.64 0.47
CA ARG A 715 7.79 34.70 1.60
C ARG A 715 6.71 35.09 2.61
N PHE A 716 6.54 36.38 2.88
CA PHE A 716 5.49 36.92 3.76
C PHE A 716 4.09 36.66 3.19
N ASP A 717 3.87 36.99 1.91
CA ASP A 717 2.60 36.78 1.21
C ASP A 717 2.23 35.28 1.14
N ILE A 718 3.22 34.41 0.95
CA ILE A 718 3.07 32.95 1.04
C ILE A 718 2.64 32.52 2.46
N ILE A 719 3.29 33.03 3.52
CA ILE A 719 2.93 32.75 4.91
C ILE A 719 1.50 33.20 5.24
N VAL A 720 1.10 34.40 4.78
CA VAL A 720 -0.26 34.92 4.93
C VAL A 720 -1.26 34.04 4.19
N GLY A 721 -0.99 33.67 2.93
CA GLY A 721 -1.88 32.80 2.14
C GLY A 721 -2.09 31.42 2.77
N ILE A 722 -1.05 30.80 3.32
CA ILE A 722 -1.18 29.54 4.06
C ILE A 722 -2.02 29.74 5.34
N ALA A 723 -1.82 30.85 6.06
CA ALA A 723 -2.58 31.17 7.27
C ALA A 723 -4.07 31.39 6.97
N GLU A 724 -4.41 32.10 5.90
CA GLU A 724 -5.78 32.31 5.43
C GLU A 724 -6.43 30.99 4.96
N GLY A 725 -5.70 30.15 4.22
CA GLY A 725 -6.17 28.82 3.82
C GLY A 725 -6.48 27.89 5.00
N LEU A 726 -5.64 27.88 6.03
CA LEU A 726 -5.90 27.12 7.26
C LEU A 726 -7.02 27.75 8.10
N ALA A 727 -7.11 29.08 8.19
CA ALA A 727 -8.19 29.77 8.89
C ALA A 727 -9.57 29.45 8.26
N TYR A 728 -9.64 29.33 6.93
CA TYR A 728 -10.84 28.86 6.23
C TYR A 728 -11.21 27.42 6.64
N LEU A 729 -10.26 26.48 6.59
CA LEU A 729 -10.49 25.06 6.96
C LEU A 729 -10.91 24.90 8.43
N HIS A 730 -10.34 25.70 9.34
CA HIS A 730 -10.64 25.66 10.77
C HIS A 730 -11.92 26.42 11.16
N GLY A 731 -12.35 27.38 10.34
CA GLY A 731 -13.39 28.36 10.63
C GLY A 731 -14.77 28.12 9.98
N GLY A 732 -14.93 27.04 9.20
CA GLY A 732 -16.18 26.70 8.52
C GLY A 732 -17.39 26.63 9.47
N SER A 733 -18.54 27.16 9.01
CA SER A 733 -19.73 27.39 9.86
C SER A 733 -20.41 26.13 10.38
N GLU A 734 -20.26 24.97 9.70
CA GLU A 734 -20.89 23.69 10.11
C GLU A 734 -19.88 22.62 10.57
N MET A 735 -18.66 22.60 10.03
CA MET A 735 -17.61 21.64 10.39
C MET A 735 -16.22 22.29 10.36
N ARG A 736 -15.35 21.87 11.30
CA ARG A 736 -13.90 22.12 11.22
C ARG A 736 -13.22 21.02 10.43
N ILE A 737 -12.25 21.38 9.62
CA ILE A 737 -11.47 20.48 8.76
C ILE A 737 -10.00 20.60 9.15
N ILE A 738 -9.34 19.47 9.42
CA ILE A 738 -7.93 19.41 9.84
C ILE A 738 -7.10 18.76 8.73
N HIS A 739 -6.00 19.40 8.32
CA HIS A 739 -5.15 18.96 7.21
C HIS A 739 -4.19 17.82 7.60
N ARG A 740 -3.60 17.89 8.78
CA ARG A 740 -2.65 16.93 9.40
C ARG A 740 -1.27 16.81 8.73
N ASP A 741 -1.11 17.28 7.49
CA ASP A 741 0.17 17.20 6.75
C ASP A 741 0.57 18.51 6.05
N ILE A 742 0.74 19.57 6.86
CA ILE A 742 1.24 20.88 6.41
C ILE A 742 2.78 20.89 6.48
N LYS A 743 3.43 21.12 5.33
CA LYS A 743 4.89 21.10 5.11
C LYS A 743 5.22 21.75 3.75
N CYS A 744 6.47 22.18 3.50
CA CYS A 744 6.82 22.89 2.26
C CYS A 744 6.42 22.16 0.95
N SER A 745 6.54 20.83 0.88
CA SER A 745 6.18 20.08 -0.35
C SER A 745 4.68 20.09 -0.69
N ASN A 746 3.83 20.38 0.31
CA ASN A 746 2.38 20.39 0.17
C ASN A 746 1.83 21.82 0.02
N ILE A 747 2.71 22.82 -0.14
CA ILE A 747 2.35 24.16 -0.58
C ILE A 747 2.79 24.31 -2.03
N LEU A 748 1.84 24.48 -2.95
CA LEU A 748 2.12 24.79 -4.35
C LEU A 748 2.02 26.31 -4.58
N LEU A 749 2.77 26.83 -5.56
CA LEU A 749 2.75 28.24 -5.95
C LEU A 749 2.19 28.40 -7.37
N ASP A 750 1.19 29.26 -7.56
CA ASP A 750 0.69 29.59 -8.90
C ASP A 750 1.58 30.62 -9.62
N GLU A 751 1.18 31.01 -10.84
CA GLU A 751 1.91 31.98 -11.68
C GLU A 751 2.21 33.32 -10.98
N THR A 752 1.41 33.71 -9.99
CA THR A 752 1.58 34.94 -9.19
C THR A 752 2.40 34.74 -7.92
N LEU A 753 2.91 33.52 -7.69
CA LEU A 753 3.48 33.04 -6.43
C LEU A 753 2.47 32.99 -5.27
N THR A 754 1.15 32.99 -5.55
CA THR A 754 0.13 32.80 -4.52
C THR A 754 0.18 31.36 -4.00
N ALA A 755 0.27 31.20 -2.69
CA ALA A 755 0.35 29.90 -2.04
C ALA A 755 -0.99 29.16 -2.04
N LYS A 756 -0.97 27.88 -2.46
CA LYS A 756 -2.10 26.94 -2.39
C LYS A 756 -1.74 25.67 -1.62
N ILE A 757 -2.50 25.34 -0.59
CA ILE A 757 -2.35 24.10 0.18
C ILE A 757 -2.89 22.91 -0.63
N ALA A 758 -2.13 21.81 -0.66
CA ALA A 758 -2.38 20.61 -1.46
C ALA A 758 -2.20 19.31 -0.64
N ASP A 759 -2.55 18.18 -1.27
CA ASP A 759 -2.49 16.81 -0.74
C ASP A 759 -3.34 16.58 0.52
N PHE A 760 -4.64 16.42 0.28
CA PHE A 760 -5.68 16.38 1.30
C PHE A 760 -6.04 14.95 1.76
N GLY A 761 -5.30 13.91 1.31
CA GLY A 761 -5.59 12.50 1.61
C GLY A 761 -5.77 12.19 3.09
N LEU A 762 -4.94 12.80 3.95
CA LEU A 762 -5.02 12.60 5.40
C LEU A 762 -6.13 13.41 6.10
N VAL A 763 -6.85 14.32 5.42
CA VAL A 763 -7.82 15.24 6.03
C VAL A 763 -8.85 14.54 6.92
N ARG A 764 -9.23 15.16 8.05
CA ARG A 764 -10.36 14.71 8.89
C ARG A 764 -11.23 15.90 9.28
N SER A 765 -12.55 15.73 9.26
CA SER A 765 -13.52 16.75 9.68
C SER A 765 -14.25 16.39 10.98
N PHE A 766 -14.73 17.40 11.70
CA PHE A 766 -15.55 17.22 12.89
C PHE A 766 -16.47 18.42 13.16
N ALA A 767 -17.62 18.15 13.80
CA ALA A 767 -18.56 19.20 14.19
C ALA A 767 -17.97 20.13 15.25
N ALA A 768 -18.31 21.42 15.15
CA ALA A 768 -17.65 22.50 15.91
C ALA A 768 -17.88 22.46 17.44
N ASP A 769 -18.81 21.63 17.92
CA ASP A 769 -19.14 21.41 19.33
C ASP A 769 -18.13 20.51 20.07
N LYS A 770 -17.41 19.64 19.36
CA LYS A 770 -16.41 18.75 19.96
C LYS A 770 -15.08 19.48 20.22
N THR A 771 -14.35 19.01 21.23
CA THR A 771 -13.07 19.59 21.67
C THR A 771 -11.84 18.94 21.05
N HIS A 772 -11.95 17.71 20.56
CA HIS A 772 -10.90 16.95 19.88
C HIS A 772 -11.49 15.74 19.14
N LEU A 773 -10.69 15.15 18.26
CA LEU A 773 -10.96 13.90 17.56
C LEU A 773 -9.87 12.89 17.93
N SER A 774 -10.25 11.72 18.46
CA SER A 774 -9.28 10.64 18.71
C SER A 774 -9.08 9.82 17.43
N THR A 775 -7.87 9.86 16.86
CA THR A 775 -7.53 9.13 15.61
C THR A 775 -6.25 8.33 15.75
N GLY A 776 -6.00 7.40 14.82
CA GLY A 776 -4.64 6.92 14.57
C GLY A 776 -3.71 8.09 14.18
N ILE A 777 -2.44 7.98 14.54
CA ILE A 777 -1.41 8.97 14.23
C ILE A 777 -1.01 8.83 12.75
N ALA A 778 -1.03 9.93 12.02
CA ALA A 778 -0.55 10.06 10.64
C ALA A 778 -0.20 11.53 10.34
N GLY A 779 0.76 11.76 9.46
CA GLY A 779 1.35 13.07 9.14
C GLY A 779 2.88 12.99 9.14
N THR A 780 3.56 13.99 8.60
CA THR A 780 5.03 13.98 8.44
C THR A 780 5.76 14.21 9.77
N PHE A 781 6.71 13.32 10.09
CA PHE A 781 7.55 13.42 11.29
C PHE A 781 8.38 14.71 11.26
N GLY A 782 8.53 15.37 12.41
CA GLY A 782 9.10 16.72 12.53
C GLY A 782 8.08 17.86 12.41
N TYR A 783 6.93 17.63 11.75
CA TYR A 783 5.83 18.61 11.64
C TYR A 783 4.66 18.27 12.56
N MET A 784 4.47 16.99 12.92
CA MET A 784 3.39 16.57 13.84
C MET A 784 3.52 17.17 15.26
N ALA A 785 2.40 17.63 15.81
CA ALA A 785 2.31 18.21 17.14
C ALA A 785 2.55 17.19 18.29
N PRO A 786 3.19 17.61 19.41
CA PRO A 786 3.59 16.71 20.49
C PRO A 786 2.41 16.00 21.17
N GLU A 787 1.31 16.69 21.46
CA GLU A 787 0.12 16.09 22.10
C GLU A 787 -0.62 15.12 21.17
N TYR A 788 -0.56 15.34 19.86
CA TYR A 788 -1.12 14.44 18.86
C TYR A 788 -0.29 13.15 18.78
N ILE A 789 1.05 13.24 18.75
CA ILE A 789 1.95 12.08 18.81
C ILE A 789 1.77 11.30 20.14
N VAL A 790 1.73 12.00 21.27
CA VAL A 790 1.77 11.37 22.61
C VAL A 790 0.40 10.85 23.07
N ARG A 791 -0.72 11.43 22.58
CA ARG A 791 -2.08 11.11 23.08
C ARG A 791 -3.09 10.70 22.01
N GLY A 792 -2.76 10.79 20.71
CA GLY A 792 -3.71 10.57 19.61
C GLY A 792 -4.86 11.60 19.57
N GLN A 793 -4.75 12.70 20.31
CA GLN A 793 -5.77 13.74 20.39
C GLN A 793 -5.55 14.77 19.28
N LEU A 794 -6.25 14.59 18.17
CA LEU A 794 -6.20 15.51 17.04
C LEU A 794 -7.13 16.71 17.28
N THR A 795 -6.63 17.91 16.98
CA THR A 795 -7.35 19.19 17.06
C THR A 795 -6.87 20.09 15.93
N GLU A 796 -7.55 21.21 15.67
CA GLU A 796 -7.08 22.24 14.74
C GLU A 796 -5.70 22.79 15.13
N LYS A 797 -5.35 22.73 16.43
CA LYS A 797 -4.01 23.10 16.94
C LYS A 797 -2.88 22.17 16.52
N ALA A 798 -3.18 21.02 15.91
CA ALA A 798 -2.18 20.18 15.26
C ALA A 798 -1.64 20.87 13.99
N ASP A 799 -2.54 21.37 13.12
CA ASP A 799 -2.15 22.13 11.93
C ASP A 799 -1.45 23.45 12.30
N VAL A 800 -1.89 24.12 13.38
CA VAL A 800 -1.22 25.33 13.90
C VAL A 800 0.24 25.03 14.24
N TYR A 801 0.54 23.89 14.85
CA TYR A 801 1.92 23.50 15.16
C TYR A 801 2.72 23.26 13.86
N SER A 802 2.18 22.49 12.91
CA SER A 802 2.79 22.23 11.60
C SER A 802 3.07 23.53 10.82
N PHE A 803 2.12 24.48 10.85
CA PHE A 803 2.28 25.82 10.30
C PHE A 803 3.42 26.60 10.98
N GLY A 804 3.53 26.53 12.31
CA GLY A 804 4.63 27.18 13.03
C GLY A 804 6.02 26.63 12.68
N VAL A 805 6.12 25.32 12.43
CA VAL A 805 7.34 24.70 11.90
C VAL A 805 7.64 25.20 10.49
N LEU A 806 6.62 25.24 9.62
CA LEU A 806 6.71 25.71 8.24
C LEU A 806 7.13 27.19 8.13
N VAL A 807 6.57 28.07 8.97
CA VAL A 807 7.00 29.49 9.06
C VAL A 807 8.48 29.59 9.41
N ILE A 808 8.95 28.82 10.39
CA ILE A 808 10.36 28.81 10.81
C ILE A 808 11.26 28.31 9.67
N GLU A 809 10.86 27.26 8.96
CA GLU A 809 11.57 26.72 7.78
C GLU A 809 11.67 27.77 6.64
N ILE A 810 10.60 28.52 6.36
CA ILE A 810 10.55 29.59 5.34
C ILE A 810 11.44 30.79 5.70
N VAL A 811 11.39 31.28 6.95
CA VAL A 811 12.18 32.45 7.37
C VAL A 811 13.67 32.12 7.51
N CYS A 812 13.99 30.91 7.96
CA CYS A 812 15.38 30.50 8.17
C CYS A 812 16.08 30.00 6.89
N GLY A 813 15.35 29.67 5.82
CA GLY A 813 15.94 29.10 4.61
C GLY A 813 16.58 27.72 4.86
N ARG A 814 16.08 26.95 5.83
CA ARG A 814 16.68 25.67 6.25
C ARG A 814 15.61 24.59 6.42
N ARG A 815 15.79 23.45 5.73
CA ARG A 815 14.92 22.27 5.84
C ARG A 815 14.87 21.71 7.27
N ASN A 816 13.68 21.29 7.70
CA ASN A 816 13.44 20.62 8.98
C ASN A 816 13.97 19.16 9.00
N ASN A 817 15.30 19.00 9.01
CA ASN A 817 15.97 17.69 9.00
C ASN A 817 15.98 17.05 10.40
N VAL A 818 15.17 16.01 10.61
CA VAL A 818 15.04 15.33 11.92
C VAL A 818 16.10 14.22 12.15
N PHE A 819 16.94 13.92 11.15
CA PHE A 819 17.78 12.71 11.12
C PHE A 819 19.30 12.91 11.24
N MET A 820 19.80 14.13 11.45
CA MET A 820 21.23 14.36 11.71
C MET A 820 21.48 14.58 13.21
N GLN A 821 22.43 13.84 13.79
CA GLN A 821 22.62 13.80 15.25
C GLN A 821 23.31 15.06 15.82
N ASP A 822 24.15 15.74 15.04
CA ASP A 822 25.03 16.82 15.52
C ASP A 822 24.49 18.25 15.31
N SER A 823 23.27 18.41 14.79
CA SER A 823 22.61 19.72 14.70
C SER A 823 21.23 19.68 15.34
N GLY A 824 21.10 20.33 16.49
CA GLY A 824 19.84 20.40 17.23
C GLY A 824 18.73 21.04 16.38
N SER A 825 17.53 20.43 16.43
CA SER A 825 16.35 20.81 15.64
C SER A 825 16.21 22.32 15.42
N ILE A 826 15.77 22.72 14.22
CA ILE A 826 15.56 24.12 13.85
C ILE A 826 14.77 24.91 14.90
N LEU A 827 13.79 24.28 15.55
CA LEU A 827 13.01 24.85 16.66
C LEU A 827 13.84 25.14 17.92
N HIS A 828 14.76 24.24 18.29
CA HIS A 828 15.70 24.44 19.40
C HIS A 828 16.62 25.61 19.10
N THR A 829 17.17 25.65 17.88
CA THR A 829 18.06 26.73 17.43
C THR A 829 17.34 28.08 17.46
N VAL A 830 16.22 28.24 16.77
CA VAL A 830 15.46 29.50 16.76
C VAL A 830 15.02 29.92 18.17
N TRP A 831 14.62 28.98 19.04
CA TRP A 831 14.30 29.31 20.42
C TRP A 831 15.50 29.81 21.23
N LYS A 832 16.68 29.19 21.05
CA LYS A 832 17.93 29.63 21.70
C LYS A 832 18.28 31.06 21.30
N HIS A 833 18.30 31.35 20.00
CA HIS A 833 18.59 32.70 19.50
C HIS A 833 17.50 33.70 19.90
N TYR A 834 16.21 33.32 19.94
CA TYR A 834 15.13 34.15 20.48
C TYR A 834 15.35 34.51 21.96
N LYS A 835 15.76 33.55 22.80
CA LYS A 835 16.07 33.82 24.22
C LYS A 835 17.32 34.66 24.43
N LEU A 836 18.32 34.55 23.55
CA LEU A 836 19.52 35.39 23.55
C LEU A 836 19.29 36.76 22.88
N LYS A 837 18.09 37.04 22.34
CA LYS A 837 17.75 38.21 21.51
C LYS A 837 18.53 38.33 20.19
N THR A 838 19.17 37.26 19.74
CA THR A 838 19.93 37.19 18.49
C THR A 838 19.17 36.45 17.37
N ALA A 839 17.83 36.39 17.43
CA ALA A 839 16.99 35.70 16.44
C ALA A 839 17.19 36.15 14.97
N HIS A 840 17.73 37.34 14.74
CA HIS A 840 18.13 37.80 13.41
C HIS A 840 19.24 36.93 12.78
N GLU A 841 20.08 36.28 13.58
CA GLU A 841 21.12 35.34 13.12
C GLU A 841 20.52 34.08 12.48
N CYS A 842 19.27 33.73 12.83
CA CYS A 842 18.56 32.61 12.26
C CYS A 842 17.87 32.93 10.93
N VAL A 843 17.77 34.19 10.52
CA VAL A 843 17.18 34.57 9.22
C VAL A 843 18.10 34.15 8.07
N ASP A 844 17.49 33.65 7.01
CA ASP A 844 18.15 33.26 5.77
C ASP A 844 19.15 34.33 5.29
N SER A 845 20.38 33.90 5.00
CA SER A 845 21.44 34.73 4.43
C SER A 845 21.02 35.42 3.13
N CYS A 846 20.18 34.78 2.32
CA CYS A 846 19.73 35.27 1.02
C CYS A 846 18.72 36.43 1.11
N LEU A 847 18.31 36.85 2.32
CA LEU A 847 17.36 37.94 2.54
C LEU A 847 17.98 39.21 3.15
N ARG A 848 19.28 39.22 3.44
CA ARG A 848 19.88 40.15 4.42
C ARG A 848 20.00 41.61 4.00
N GLU A 849 19.94 41.93 2.70
CA GLU A 849 20.29 43.27 2.20
C GLU A 849 19.12 44.28 2.29
N ASP A 850 17.87 43.83 2.13
CA ASP A 850 16.65 44.68 2.17
C ASP A 850 15.63 44.24 3.25
N LEU A 851 16.09 43.68 4.36
CA LEU A 851 15.23 43.01 5.34
C LEU A 851 14.45 43.99 6.26
N PRO A 852 13.11 43.95 6.35
CA PRO A 852 12.35 44.70 7.34
C PRO A 852 12.42 44.02 8.72
N VAL A 853 13.58 44.12 9.38
CA VAL A 853 14.00 43.31 10.56
C VAL A 853 12.90 43.11 11.62
N LYS A 854 12.11 44.15 11.95
CA LYS A 854 11.02 44.02 12.94
C LYS A 854 9.96 43.00 12.49
N GLU A 855 9.49 43.11 11.25
CA GLU A 855 8.44 42.25 10.68
C GLU A 855 8.89 40.79 10.62
N VAL A 856 10.16 40.55 10.32
CA VAL A 856 10.74 39.18 10.30
C VAL A 856 10.85 38.59 11.70
N LEU A 857 11.23 39.40 12.70
CA LEU A 857 11.27 38.97 14.10
C LEU A 857 9.85 38.73 14.66
N ASP A 858 8.88 39.55 14.27
CA ASP A 858 7.46 39.39 14.59
C ASP A 858 6.92 38.07 14.01
N VAL A 859 7.22 37.76 12.73
CA VAL A 859 6.85 36.48 12.08
C VAL A 859 7.54 35.27 12.73
N LEU A 860 8.83 35.37 13.10
CA LEU A 860 9.50 34.31 13.87
C LEU A 860 8.86 34.10 15.25
N GLN A 861 8.43 35.18 15.92
CA GLN A 861 7.70 35.08 17.19
C GLN A 861 6.34 34.41 17.01
N ILE A 862 5.62 34.68 15.91
CA ILE A 862 4.39 33.97 15.54
C ILE A 862 4.66 32.47 15.29
N GLY A 863 5.74 32.10 14.60
CA GLY A 863 6.18 30.71 14.44
C GLY A 863 6.44 29.99 15.78
N LEU A 864 7.07 30.69 16.74
CA LEU A 864 7.29 30.18 18.10
C LEU A 864 6.01 30.11 18.95
N LEU A 865 5.04 31.02 18.74
CA LEU A 865 3.69 30.92 19.33
C LEU A 865 2.88 29.76 18.76
N CYS A 866 3.09 29.44 17.48
CA CYS A 866 2.45 28.31 16.83
C CYS A 866 3.07 26.96 17.27
N THR A 867 4.37 26.91 17.57
CA THR A 867 5.08 25.68 18.01
C THR A 867 5.10 25.44 19.54
N GLN A 868 4.18 26.07 20.29
CA GLN A 868 4.10 25.88 21.75
C GLN A 868 3.87 24.43 22.18
N ALA A 869 4.48 24.01 23.30
CA ALA A 869 4.36 22.65 23.83
C ALA A 869 2.93 22.24 24.21
N SER A 870 2.09 23.19 24.64
CA SER A 870 0.67 22.97 24.87
C SER A 870 -0.18 23.58 23.75
N ALA A 871 -1.07 22.77 23.17
CA ALA A 871 -2.09 23.23 22.22
C ALA A 871 -2.97 24.38 22.75
N SER A 872 -3.12 24.49 24.08
CA SER A 872 -3.86 25.57 24.74
C SER A 872 -3.11 26.91 24.77
N LEU A 873 -1.81 26.93 24.46
CA LEU A 873 -0.98 28.15 24.38
C LEU A 873 -0.73 28.60 22.94
N ARG A 874 -1.08 27.77 21.95
CA ARG A 874 -1.04 28.14 20.54
C ARG A 874 -2.24 29.05 20.21
N PRO A 875 -2.09 30.04 19.30
CA PRO A 875 -3.23 30.76 18.74
C PRO A 875 -4.15 29.82 17.95
N CYS A 876 -5.29 30.32 17.49
CA CYS A 876 -6.03 29.75 16.35
C CYS A 876 -5.65 30.50 15.06
N MET A 877 -5.91 29.90 13.89
CA MET A 877 -5.39 30.47 12.63
C MET A 877 -6.00 31.83 12.25
N SER A 878 -7.19 32.18 12.74
CA SER A 878 -7.74 33.54 12.60
C SER A 878 -7.01 34.57 13.47
N GLU A 879 -6.52 34.20 14.66
CA GLU A 879 -5.61 35.06 15.45
C GLU A 879 -4.25 35.19 14.77
N VAL A 880 -3.76 34.14 14.10
CA VAL A 880 -2.52 34.19 13.30
C VAL A 880 -2.66 35.16 12.13
N VAL A 881 -3.75 35.08 11.36
CA VAL A 881 -4.04 36.03 10.27
C VAL A 881 -4.13 37.47 10.80
N GLN A 882 -4.70 37.69 11.99
CA GLN A 882 -4.70 39.02 12.64
C GLN A 882 -3.30 39.47 13.06
N MET A 883 -2.46 38.61 13.64
CA MET A 883 -1.08 38.93 14.01
C MET A 883 -0.17 39.22 12.80
N LEU A 884 -0.48 38.67 11.62
CA LEU A 884 0.25 38.95 10.38
C LEU A 884 -0.25 40.24 9.70
N ASN A 885 -1.56 40.40 9.53
CA ASN A 885 -2.14 41.46 8.70
C ASN A 885 -2.38 42.78 9.46
N ASN A 886 -2.48 42.79 10.79
CA ASN A 886 -2.72 43.99 11.58
C ASN A 886 -1.46 44.42 12.37
N LYS A 887 -0.82 45.51 11.92
CA LYS A 887 0.44 46.03 12.50
C LYS A 887 0.31 46.59 13.92
N ASP A 888 -0.91 46.85 14.39
CA ASP A 888 -1.21 47.29 15.76
C ASP A 888 -1.58 46.12 16.71
N PHE A 889 -1.65 44.87 16.21
CA PHE A 889 -2.01 43.71 17.02
C PHE A 889 -0.81 43.26 17.88
N MET A 890 -0.95 43.29 19.21
CA MET A 890 0.14 42.89 20.11
C MET A 890 0.41 41.38 20.08
N ILE A 891 1.54 40.98 19.49
CA ILE A 891 2.01 39.60 19.43
C ILE A 891 2.49 39.13 20.82
N PRO A 892 1.87 38.12 21.46
CA PRO A 892 2.26 37.65 22.79
C PRO A 892 3.69 37.06 22.83
N SER A 893 4.36 37.12 23.99
CA SER A 893 5.65 36.45 24.16
C SER A 893 5.48 34.92 24.32
N PRO A 894 6.10 34.08 23.46
CA PRO A 894 5.98 32.63 23.55
C PRO A 894 6.62 32.03 24.81
N LYS A 895 5.97 30.98 25.32
CA LYS A 895 6.46 30.12 26.41
C LYS A 895 7.18 28.90 25.79
N GLN A 896 7.61 27.93 26.59
CA GLN A 896 8.56 26.92 26.12
C GLN A 896 7.99 26.01 25.00
N PRO A 897 8.70 25.82 23.86
CA PRO A 897 8.37 24.80 22.86
C PRO A 897 8.72 23.38 23.37
N PRO A 898 8.17 22.32 22.77
CA PRO A 898 8.29 20.95 23.29
C PRO A 898 9.70 20.37 23.17
N PHE A 899 9.95 19.28 23.90
CA PHE A 899 11.19 18.48 23.90
C PHE A 899 12.48 19.18 24.39
N MET A 900 12.36 20.42 24.89
CA MET A 900 13.47 21.23 25.39
C MET A 900 13.90 20.88 26.84
N ASN A 901 14.36 19.64 27.10
CA ASN A 901 15.41 19.24 28.07
C ASN A 901 15.28 17.78 28.54
N SER A 902 16.43 17.09 28.61
CA SER A 902 16.67 15.93 29.49
C SER A 902 17.85 16.14 30.46
N SER A 903 18.61 17.24 30.32
CA SER A 903 19.97 17.40 30.87
C SER A 903 20.22 18.69 31.66
N LEU A 904 19.21 19.55 31.86
CA LEU A 904 19.34 20.85 32.55
C LEU A 904 18.45 21.01 33.80
N ILE A 905 17.96 19.90 34.37
CA ILE A 905 17.29 19.90 35.70
C ILE A 905 18.16 19.11 36.68
N ASN A 906 19.36 19.63 36.97
CA ASN A 906 20.20 19.13 38.07
C ASN A 906 21.25 20.13 38.58
N SER A 907 20.99 21.44 38.51
CA SER A 907 21.91 22.47 39.02
C SER A 907 21.23 23.78 39.44
N GLU A 908 20.14 23.72 40.21
CA GLU A 908 19.75 24.83 41.10
C GLU A 908 18.85 24.31 42.24
N SER A 909 19.46 24.02 43.38
CA SER A 909 18.81 23.36 44.52
C SER A 909 18.47 24.33 45.66
N SER A 910 17.20 24.29 46.08
CA SER A 910 16.75 24.50 47.47
C SER A 910 17.19 25.76 48.23
N THR A 911 16.39 26.82 48.15
CA THR A 911 15.87 27.66 49.27
C THR A 911 14.87 28.67 48.66
N VAL A 912 13.83 29.21 49.31
CA VAL A 912 13.51 29.40 50.74
C VAL A 912 12.08 28.86 51.07
N SER A 913 11.79 28.66 52.36
CA SER A 913 10.51 28.19 52.91
C SER A 913 9.33 29.16 52.73
N GLY A 914 8.13 28.59 52.55
CA GLY A 914 6.93 29.32 52.14
C GLY A 914 6.20 30.19 53.17
N SER A 915 5.14 30.83 52.66
CA SER A 915 4.03 31.39 53.43
C SER A 915 2.73 31.26 52.62
N SER A 916 1.58 31.52 53.23
CA SER A 916 0.27 31.27 52.61
C SER A 916 -0.39 32.54 52.06
N SER A 917 -1.13 32.42 50.95
CA SER A 917 -2.55 32.81 50.80
C SER A 917 -2.95 33.30 49.40
N LYS A 918 -4.28 33.31 49.17
CA LYS A 918 -5.05 34.04 48.12
C LYS A 918 -4.80 33.67 46.64
N LYS A 919 -5.85 33.11 46.02
CA LYS A 919 -6.05 33.08 44.56
C LYS A 919 -6.31 34.50 44.04
N PRO A 920 -5.74 34.90 42.89
CA PRO A 920 -6.38 35.84 41.98
C PRO A 920 -7.25 35.08 40.97
N THR A 921 -8.51 35.48 40.82
CA THR A 921 -9.41 34.94 39.77
C THR A 921 -9.27 35.76 38.51
N TYR A 922 -8.88 35.14 37.39
CA TYR A 922 -8.94 35.75 36.06
C TYR A 922 -9.79 34.89 35.12
N THR A 923 -11.01 35.36 34.87
CA THR A 923 -11.93 34.80 33.87
C THR A 923 -11.58 35.29 32.48
N PHE A 924 -11.09 34.39 31.62
CA PHE A 924 -11.11 34.59 30.17
C PHE A 924 -12.43 34.08 29.59
N SER A 925 -13.13 34.92 28.85
CA SER A 925 -14.42 34.63 28.22
C SER A 925 -14.24 33.73 26.98
N LYS A 926 -15.05 32.67 26.88
CA LYS A 926 -15.19 31.91 25.64
C LYS A 926 -16.12 32.66 24.68
N SER A 927 -15.61 33.17 23.57
CA SER A 927 -16.44 33.49 22.39
C SER A 927 -15.63 33.57 21.10
N CYS A 928 -15.36 32.42 20.48
CA CYS A 928 -15.14 32.38 19.03
C CYS A 928 -16.52 32.40 18.35
N ARG A 929 -17.00 33.61 18.05
CA ARG A 929 -18.11 33.89 17.12
C ARG A 929 -17.73 35.11 16.31
N THR A 930 -17.52 34.94 15.02
CA THR A 930 -17.37 36.03 14.06
C THR A 930 -18.74 36.46 13.56
N ASN A 931 -19.14 37.68 13.87
CA ASN A 931 -20.17 38.36 13.09
C ASN A 931 -19.48 38.88 11.81
N LEU A 932 -20.01 38.51 10.64
CA LEU A 932 -19.70 39.15 9.37
C LEU A 932 -21.00 39.81 8.88
N GLU A 933 -21.04 41.13 8.94
CA GLU A 933 -22.21 41.91 8.53
C GLU A 933 -22.22 42.09 7.02
N THR A 934 -23.17 41.46 6.33
CA THR A 934 -23.43 41.71 4.91
C THR A 934 -24.44 42.85 4.76
N ASN A 935 -23.96 44.06 4.48
CA ASN A 935 -24.81 45.20 4.17
C ASN A 935 -25.04 45.34 2.66
N GLY A 936 -26.29 45.59 2.27
CA GLY A 936 -26.67 46.04 0.93
C GLY A 936 -27.42 45.03 0.07
N HIS A 937 -28.75 45.06 0.12
CA HIS A 937 -29.54 45.64 -0.99
C HIS A 937 -30.93 46.06 -0.48
N ILE A 938 -31.68 46.80 -1.31
CA ILE A 938 -32.87 47.59 -0.92
C ILE A 938 -34.14 46.94 -1.50
N GLU A 939 -35.24 47.01 -0.74
CA GLU A 939 -36.62 46.60 -1.08
C GLU A 939 -37.22 47.37 -2.29
N PRO A 940 -38.38 46.94 -2.86
CA PRO A 940 -39.26 45.85 -2.43
C PRO A 940 -39.44 44.68 -3.42
#